data_AF-A0A848Z2S9-F1
#
_entry.id   AF-A0A848Z2S9-F1
#
_cell.length_a   1.000
_cell.length_b   1.000
_cell.length_c   1.000
_cell.angle_alpha   90.00
_cell.angle_beta   90.00
_cell.angle_gamma   90.00
#
_symmetry.space_group_name_H-M   'P 1'
#
loop_
_entity.id
_entity.type
_entity.pdbx_description
1 polymer ?
#
loop_
_entity_poly.entity_id
_entity_poly.type
_entity_poly.pdbx_seq_one_letter_code
_entity_poly.pdbx_strand_id
1 'polypeptide(L)'
;MKQLRLFIIIIGLIFIGAGSSAAESTDLLEVTASESIVKFSYQAMSESQILVSALDAEDNPVLDLLPTDITLRMGSKTAKIVSIEPLRTNKDIPLNIVLVLDNSFSMVQRKAVQPMLEALEAFLGTIRPFDNVTAIVFDQKNTMTIRGHDLHVKSFTSGDPEALRTFFKENLADKYTDGTFLYDGMLAGVDAIAAMPPKSNKFLVVFSDGKDINSSVKTGDVTAAVKELTNYSAFTVDYTPAKSLDPFLDSFAVSSGGKSWKAASATELLPIFKSFSTTLLHRHIVTYRFLNPPEGALSFLPDSINIEEITTIDSSPLLNYVYFDTGQGEISPKYKLFARQGETDGFSSETLKSAIEKHYHVLNIIGHRMRTYPHTRIRLIGCNANVGEEKGRLDLSKTRAESVKSYLRYLWAISPDRIDIESRNLPEQPSSSRSEQGTMENQRVEIRSDNPEMLDTLKTTYVEKVCDATDIQISPQIKAEADITSWKIVVRGDDEPLKTFEGVGDIPAQFSLKTDEIGLDRIAGFKTITADIEAVDKEDNPLEMKETTMIPVNFVRREELMAKKDGYKVVEKYALILFDYDSAEIKSQNKTIMDRIIKRLNAVPNSSVKVTGHTDDIGSVDYNMGLSDRRANAVVKELLYADLPMKDDIRYSGIGPFAPLYDNKAPEGRALNRTVTVTLEYEDKSL
;
A
#
# COMPACT_ATOMS: atom_id res chain seq x y z
N MET A 1 19.08 -45.10 -0.18
CA MET A 1 19.93 -45.40 0.98
C MET A 1 21.17 -44.53 0.94
N LYS A 2 21.15 -43.42 1.70
CA LYS A 2 22.27 -42.87 2.49
C LYS A 2 21.69 -41.66 3.22
N GLN A 3 21.36 -41.87 4.49
CA GLN A 3 20.84 -40.86 5.40
C GLN A 3 21.91 -39.79 5.61
N LEU A 4 21.57 -38.53 5.34
CA LEU A 4 22.37 -37.38 5.74
C LEU A 4 21.86 -36.94 7.11
N ARG A 5 22.65 -37.22 8.16
CA ARG A 5 22.36 -36.78 9.53
C ARG A 5 22.77 -35.31 9.64
N LEU A 6 21.77 -34.44 9.72
CA LEU A 6 21.90 -33.03 10.07
C LEU A 6 22.16 -32.95 11.58
N PHE A 7 23.39 -32.62 11.99
CA PHE A 7 23.69 -32.28 13.38
C PHE A 7 23.77 -30.76 13.48
N ILE A 8 22.67 -30.13 13.88
CA ILE A 8 22.64 -28.74 14.33
C ILE A 8 22.97 -28.79 15.82
N ILE A 9 24.18 -28.38 16.20
CA ILE A 9 24.56 -28.20 17.61
C ILE A 9 24.18 -26.77 18.00
N ILE A 10 23.00 -26.62 18.60
CA ILE A 10 22.58 -25.41 19.31
C ILE A 10 23.16 -25.53 20.73
N ILE A 11 24.16 -24.70 21.06
CA ILE A 11 24.56 -24.48 22.46
C ILE A 11 24.12 -23.07 22.82
N GLY A 12 22.84 -22.95 23.21
CA GLY A 12 22.34 -21.85 24.03
C GLY A 12 21.99 -22.44 25.40
N LEU A 13 22.78 -22.11 26.42
CA LEU A 13 22.52 -22.55 27.80
C LEU A 13 21.97 -21.36 28.59
N ILE A 14 20.69 -21.37 28.93
CA ILE A 14 20.09 -20.48 29.95
C ILE A 14 19.17 -21.32 30.85
N PHE A 15 19.38 -21.21 32.15
CA PHE A 15 18.55 -21.80 33.21
C PHE A 15 17.18 -21.10 33.28
N ILE A 16 16.09 -21.87 33.22
CA ILE A 16 14.72 -21.37 33.48
C ILE A 16 14.33 -21.69 34.92
N GLY A 17 14.20 -20.66 35.76
CA GLY A 17 13.46 -20.71 37.02
C GLY A 17 11.99 -20.37 36.76
N ALA A 18 11.07 -21.22 37.22
CA ALA A 18 9.63 -21.05 37.03
C ALA A 18 9.09 -19.85 37.84
N GLY A 19 8.50 -18.88 37.15
CA GLY A 19 7.76 -17.77 37.73
C GLY A 19 6.86 -17.12 36.67
N SER A 20 5.55 -17.20 36.87
CA SER A 20 4.53 -16.68 35.98
C SER A 20 4.47 -15.14 36.03
N SER A 21 4.87 -14.49 34.94
CA SER A 21 4.43 -13.14 34.54
C SER A 21 4.63 -13.01 33.02
N ALA A 22 3.69 -12.36 32.33
CA ALA A 22 3.72 -12.14 30.88
C ALA A 22 5.11 -11.68 30.41
N ALA A 23 5.78 -12.53 29.63
CA ALA A 23 7.11 -12.25 29.12
C ALA A 23 7.00 -11.26 27.95
N GLU A 24 7.51 -10.04 28.13
CA GLU A 24 8.05 -9.28 27.01
C GLU A 24 9.10 -10.17 26.35
N SER A 25 8.86 -10.60 25.11
CA SER A 25 9.89 -11.19 24.28
C SER A 25 10.89 -10.08 23.96
N THR A 26 11.95 -9.95 24.76
CA THR A 26 13.13 -9.21 24.32
C THR A 26 13.69 -9.99 23.13
N ASP A 27 13.44 -9.51 21.91
CA ASP A 27 14.06 -10.07 20.71
C ASP A 27 15.58 -10.01 20.91
N LEU A 28 16.18 -11.18 21.13
CA LEU A 28 17.61 -11.31 21.34
C LEU A 28 18.33 -11.09 20.01
N LEU A 29 19.48 -10.40 20.06
CA LEU A 29 20.32 -10.22 18.88
C LEU A 29 20.89 -11.58 18.45
N GLU A 30 20.52 -12.03 17.27
CA GLU A 30 21.08 -13.20 16.61
C GLU A 30 22.24 -12.76 15.71
N VAL A 31 23.42 -13.33 15.93
CA VAL A 31 24.61 -13.05 15.11
C VAL A 31 25.09 -14.37 14.52
N THR A 32 25.10 -14.45 13.19
CA THR A 32 25.55 -15.62 12.43
C THR A 32 26.72 -15.26 11.54
N ALA A 33 27.54 -16.27 11.22
CA ALA A 33 28.72 -16.13 10.38
C ALA A 33 28.57 -16.91 9.08
N SER A 34 29.33 -16.53 8.06
CA SER A 34 29.41 -17.25 6.77
C SER A 34 30.00 -18.66 6.94
N GLU A 35 29.71 -19.56 5.99
CA GLU A 35 30.18 -20.96 6.03
C GLU A 35 31.71 -21.10 6.05
N SER A 36 32.45 -20.07 5.63
CA SER A 36 33.92 -20.04 5.69
C SER A 36 34.47 -19.86 7.11
N ILE A 37 33.65 -19.48 8.08
CA ILE A 37 34.05 -19.30 9.48
C ILE A 37 33.61 -20.53 10.28
N VAL A 38 34.58 -21.35 10.69
CA VAL A 38 34.32 -22.64 11.32
C VAL A 38 34.06 -22.50 12.82
N LYS A 39 34.66 -21.52 13.48
CA LYS A 39 34.35 -21.17 14.88
C LYS A 39 34.09 -19.68 15.00
N PHE A 40 32.90 -19.35 15.48
CA PHE A 40 32.46 -17.97 15.65
C PHE A 40 31.93 -17.76 17.07
N SER A 41 32.37 -16.69 17.71
CA SER A 41 31.77 -16.21 18.94
C SER A 41 31.66 -14.69 18.91
N TYR A 42 30.67 -14.16 19.60
CA TYR A 42 30.49 -12.72 19.71
C TYR A 42 30.14 -12.33 21.14
N GLN A 43 30.37 -11.05 21.42
CA GLN A 43 30.13 -10.44 22.71
C GLN A 43 29.46 -9.08 22.50
N ALA A 44 28.28 -8.87 23.09
CA ALA A 44 27.60 -7.58 23.01
C ALA A 44 28.35 -6.53 23.84
N MET A 45 28.64 -5.38 23.23
CA MET A 45 29.33 -4.27 23.89
C MET A 45 28.38 -3.10 24.18
N SER A 46 27.55 -2.75 23.19
CA SER A 46 26.52 -1.71 23.27
C SER A 46 25.33 -2.10 22.37
N GLU A 47 24.34 -1.22 22.24
CA GLU A 47 23.18 -1.44 21.35
C GLU A 47 23.53 -1.42 19.85
N SER A 48 24.74 -0.95 19.51
CA SER A 48 25.19 -0.80 18.12
C SER A 48 26.57 -1.41 17.87
N GLN A 49 27.15 -2.11 18.85
CA GLN A 49 28.49 -2.69 18.74
C GLN A 49 28.58 -4.09 19.36
N ILE A 50 29.21 -5.00 18.63
CA ILE A 50 29.61 -6.32 19.12
C ILE A 50 31.11 -6.53 18.90
N LEU A 51 31.73 -7.31 19.79
CA LEU A 51 33.08 -7.83 19.62
C LEU A 51 32.99 -9.26 19.10
N VAL A 52 33.61 -9.53 17.97
CA VAL A 52 33.55 -10.79 17.24
C VAL A 52 34.91 -11.49 17.26
N SER A 53 34.89 -12.80 17.47
CA SER A 53 36.01 -13.71 17.27
C SER A 53 35.63 -14.72 16.19
N ALA A 54 36.40 -14.76 15.11
CA ALA A 54 36.19 -15.68 13.99
C ALA A 54 37.48 -16.48 13.73
N LEU A 55 37.36 -17.80 13.70
CA LEU A 55 38.47 -18.71 13.39
C LEU A 55 38.15 -19.57 12.17
N ASP A 56 39.19 -19.86 11.38
CA ASP A 56 39.14 -20.78 10.24
C ASP A 56 39.14 -22.27 10.67
N ALA A 57 39.18 -23.18 9.69
CA ALA A 57 39.18 -24.62 9.93
C ALA A 57 40.42 -25.11 10.69
N GLU A 58 41.51 -24.35 10.61
CA GLU A 58 42.80 -24.62 11.23
C GLU A 58 42.96 -23.93 12.61
N ASP A 59 41.88 -23.36 13.17
CA ASP A 59 41.87 -22.59 14.43
C ASP A 59 42.67 -21.27 14.37
N ASN A 60 43.00 -20.74 13.19
CA ASN A 60 43.65 -19.43 13.06
C ASN A 60 42.61 -18.30 12.99
N PRO A 61 42.90 -17.11 13.55
CA PRO A 61 42.00 -15.97 13.43
C PRO A 61 41.84 -15.47 11.99
N VAL A 62 40.59 -15.24 11.60
CA VAL A 62 40.25 -14.58 10.32
C VAL A 62 40.61 -13.10 10.44
N LEU A 63 41.62 -12.63 9.70
CA LEU A 63 42.15 -11.27 9.86
C LEU A 63 41.30 -10.20 9.15
N ASP A 64 40.74 -10.53 7.98
CA ASP A 64 40.04 -9.60 7.09
C ASP A 64 38.55 -9.94 7.01
N LEU A 65 37.85 -9.80 8.13
CA LEU A 65 36.42 -10.08 8.24
C LEU A 65 35.60 -9.06 7.44
N LEU A 66 34.80 -9.53 6.48
CA LEU A 66 34.00 -8.68 5.60
C LEU A 66 32.57 -8.48 6.15
N PRO A 67 31.88 -7.38 5.79
CA PRO A 67 30.46 -7.21 6.14
C PRO A 67 29.56 -8.36 5.67
N THR A 68 29.91 -9.04 4.58
CA THR A 68 29.16 -10.20 4.07
C THR A 68 29.39 -11.47 4.88
N ASP A 69 30.39 -11.50 5.75
CA ASP A 69 30.70 -12.67 6.57
C ASP A 69 29.85 -12.76 7.84
N ILE A 70 29.11 -11.70 8.17
CA ILE A 70 28.35 -11.61 9.41
C ILE A 70 26.94 -11.13 9.08
N THR A 71 25.94 -11.80 9.63
CA THR A 71 24.55 -11.33 9.60
C THR A 71 24.09 -11.10 11.04
N LEU A 72 23.51 -9.93 11.30
CA LEU A 72 22.93 -9.58 12.58
C LEU A 72 21.42 -9.40 12.42
N ARG A 73 20.63 -10.08 13.25
CA ARG A 73 19.17 -9.99 13.23
C ARG A 73 18.59 -9.80 14.62
N MET A 74 17.45 -9.12 14.71
CA MET A 74 16.65 -8.99 15.93
C MET A 74 15.19 -9.20 15.53
N GLY A 75 14.66 -10.38 15.84
CA GLY A 75 13.38 -10.83 15.27
C GLY A 75 13.49 -10.94 13.74
N SER A 76 12.62 -10.23 13.02
CA SER A 76 12.67 -10.12 11.56
C SER A 76 13.71 -9.13 11.04
N LYS A 77 14.10 -8.14 11.86
CA LYS A 77 14.94 -7.00 11.48
C LYS A 77 16.38 -7.41 11.26
N THR A 78 16.91 -7.04 10.11
CA THR A 78 18.29 -7.26 9.71
C THR A 78 19.07 -5.97 9.91
N ALA A 79 20.20 -6.05 10.62
CA ALA A 79 21.06 -4.89 10.79
C ALA A 79 21.99 -4.70 9.59
N LYS A 80 22.23 -3.45 9.24
CA LYS A 80 23.27 -3.02 8.34
C LYS A 80 24.57 -2.83 9.12
N ILE A 81 25.63 -3.51 8.68
CA ILE A 81 26.98 -3.30 9.21
C ILE A 81 27.49 -1.95 8.69
N VAL A 82 27.90 -1.10 9.62
CA VAL A 82 28.44 0.24 9.38
C VAL A 82 29.96 0.16 9.25
N SER A 83 30.63 -0.58 10.14
CA SER A 83 32.08 -0.78 10.10
C SER A 83 32.49 -2.09 10.77
N ILE A 84 33.66 -2.59 10.37
CA ILE A 84 34.36 -3.71 11.01
C ILE A 84 35.80 -3.26 11.25
N GLU A 85 36.23 -3.23 12.52
CA GLU A 85 37.54 -2.73 12.91
C GLU A 85 38.32 -3.77 13.74
N PRO A 86 39.60 -4.04 13.45
CA PRO A 86 40.41 -4.92 14.29
C PRO A 86 40.59 -4.32 15.69
N LEU A 87 40.36 -5.11 16.73
CA LEU A 87 40.50 -4.69 18.13
C LEU A 87 41.92 -4.18 18.41
N ARG A 88 42.94 -4.86 17.87
CA ARG A 88 44.37 -4.47 18.01
C ARG A 88 44.67 -3.02 17.62
N THR A 89 43.92 -2.45 16.68
CA THR A 89 44.10 -1.08 16.18
C THR A 89 43.14 -0.07 16.83
N ASN A 90 42.10 -0.54 17.51
CA ASN A 90 41.14 0.32 18.18
C ASN A 90 41.75 0.92 19.47
N LYS A 91 41.49 2.21 19.72
CA LYS A 91 42.06 2.95 20.86
C LYS A 91 41.07 3.25 21.99
N ASP A 92 39.82 2.84 21.81
CA ASP A 92 38.71 3.22 22.69
C ASP A 92 38.28 2.05 23.59
N ILE A 93 38.60 0.82 23.19
CA ILE A 93 38.19 -0.40 23.89
C ILE A 93 39.42 -1.10 24.51
N PRO A 94 39.59 -1.04 25.85
CA PRO A 94 40.66 -1.74 26.54
C PRO A 94 40.39 -3.24 26.59
N LEU A 95 41.44 -4.05 26.70
CA LEU A 95 41.35 -5.46 27.09
C LEU A 95 41.38 -5.54 28.60
N ASN A 96 40.45 -6.27 29.21
CA ASN A 96 40.50 -6.58 30.63
C ASN A 96 40.92 -8.03 30.81
N ILE A 97 42.15 -8.24 31.27
CA ILE A 97 42.81 -9.54 31.30
C ILE A 97 43.16 -9.87 32.75
N VAL A 98 42.76 -11.03 33.22
CA VAL A 98 43.13 -11.57 34.53
C VAL A 98 44.02 -12.78 34.29
N LEU A 99 45.23 -12.79 34.83
CA LEU A 99 46.20 -13.88 34.72
C LEU A 99 46.36 -14.54 36.09
N VAL A 100 45.88 -15.76 36.24
CA VAL A 100 46.13 -16.62 37.40
C VAL A 100 47.31 -17.53 37.06
N LEU A 101 48.44 -17.32 37.74
CA LEU A 101 49.71 -17.97 37.41
C LEU A 101 50.22 -18.78 38.60
N ASP A 102 50.46 -20.07 38.36
CA ASP A 102 51.08 -20.97 39.32
C ASP A 102 52.55 -20.61 39.56
N ASN A 103 52.89 -20.23 40.80
CA ASN A 103 54.23 -19.95 41.28
C ASN A 103 54.71 -20.97 42.33
N SER A 104 54.17 -22.19 42.32
CA SER A 104 54.53 -23.23 43.29
C SER A 104 55.89 -23.88 42.98
N PHE A 105 56.48 -24.55 43.97
CA PHE A 105 57.79 -25.18 43.84
C PHE A 105 57.87 -26.26 42.74
N SER A 106 56.74 -26.89 42.37
CA SER A 106 56.70 -27.84 41.25
C SER A 106 57.09 -27.20 39.91
N MET A 107 56.75 -25.93 39.72
CA MET A 107 57.15 -25.15 38.54
C MET A 107 58.66 -25.03 38.41
N VAL A 108 59.36 -24.87 39.54
CA VAL A 108 60.82 -24.84 39.62
C VAL A 108 61.39 -26.22 39.30
N GLN A 109 60.85 -27.28 39.92
CA GLN A 109 61.30 -28.65 39.69
C GLN A 109 61.19 -29.06 38.22
N ARG A 110 60.16 -28.57 37.52
CA ARG A 110 59.91 -28.86 36.11
C ARG A 110 60.59 -27.91 35.15
N LYS A 111 61.38 -26.95 35.66
CA LYS A 111 62.09 -25.94 34.85
C LYS A 111 61.14 -25.10 33.98
N ALA A 112 59.94 -24.83 34.46
CA ALA A 112 58.90 -24.10 33.73
C ALA A 112 58.89 -22.59 34.01
N VAL A 113 59.50 -22.14 35.12
CA VAL A 113 59.54 -20.74 35.51
C VAL A 113 60.16 -19.84 34.43
N GLN A 114 61.35 -20.19 33.93
CA GLN A 114 62.03 -19.36 32.94
C GLN A 114 61.29 -19.32 31.59
N PRO A 115 60.84 -20.44 31.00
CA PRO A 115 60.02 -20.42 29.78
C PRO A 115 58.67 -19.71 29.95
N MET A 116 58.06 -19.77 31.15
CA MET A 116 56.86 -19.00 31.46
C MET A 116 57.14 -17.51 31.46
N LEU A 117 58.24 -17.05 32.09
CA LEU A 117 58.62 -15.63 32.08
C LEU A 117 58.88 -15.13 30.66
N GLU A 118 59.53 -15.94 29.81
CA GLU A 118 59.73 -15.60 28.38
C GLU A 118 58.41 -15.53 27.61
N ALA A 119 57.46 -16.42 27.92
CA ALA A 119 56.13 -16.42 27.32
C ALA A 119 55.31 -15.19 27.76
N LEU A 120 55.37 -14.83 29.05
CA LEU A 120 54.75 -13.62 29.59
C LEU A 120 55.36 -12.35 29.00
N GLU A 121 56.69 -12.30 28.81
CA GLU A 121 57.37 -11.18 28.16
C GLU A 121 56.88 -10.97 26.73
N ALA A 122 56.76 -12.06 25.95
CA ALA A 122 56.20 -12.00 24.61
C ALA A 122 54.75 -11.51 24.59
N PHE A 123 53.94 -11.93 25.58
CA PHE A 123 52.57 -11.46 25.75
C PHE A 123 52.51 -9.97 26.14
N LEU A 124 53.32 -9.53 27.11
CA LEU A 124 53.38 -8.14 27.56
C LEU A 124 53.77 -7.18 26.42
N GLY A 125 54.60 -7.61 25.49
CA GLY A 125 54.92 -6.85 24.27
C GLY A 125 53.73 -6.57 23.35
N THR A 126 52.59 -7.24 23.58
CA THR A 126 51.35 -7.05 22.82
C THR A 126 50.29 -6.23 23.58
N ILE A 127 50.53 -5.93 24.86
CA ILE A 127 49.63 -5.17 25.73
C ILE A 127 49.74 -3.68 25.42
N ARG A 128 48.58 -3.03 25.28
CA ARG A 128 48.50 -1.60 24.99
C ARG A 128 48.46 -0.82 26.31
N PRO A 129 48.92 0.45 26.36
CA PRO A 129 48.99 1.22 27.59
C PRO A 129 47.65 1.44 28.33
N PHE A 130 46.52 1.29 27.64
CA PHE A 130 45.17 1.42 28.21
C PHE A 130 44.50 0.08 28.49
N ASP A 131 45.15 -1.05 28.19
CA ASP A 131 44.68 -2.38 28.59
C ASP A 131 44.87 -2.57 30.10
N ASN A 132 43.98 -3.34 30.72
CA ASN A 132 44.00 -3.62 32.15
C ASN A 132 44.42 -5.08 32.39
N VAL A 133 45.57 -5.30 33.02
CA VAL A 133 46.04 -6.65 33.37
C VAL A 133 46.06 -6.81 34.88
N THR A 134 45.32 -7.79 35.40
CA THR A 134 45.35 -8.23 36.80
C THR A 134 46.09 -9.55 36.90
N ALA A 135 47.28 -9.53 37.49
CA ALA A 135 48.07 -10.72 37.78
C ALA A 135 47.77 -11.27 39.18
N ILE A 136 47.53 -12.58 39.28
CA ILE A 136 47.23 -13.29 40.52
C ILE A 136 48.20 -14.47 40.62
N VAL A 137 48.92 -14.56 41.72
CA VAL A 137 49.88 -15.63 42.05
C VAL A 137 49.59 -16.14 43.47
N PHE A 138 50.13 -17.28 43.85
CA PHE A 138 49.89 -17.84 45.18
C PHE A 138 50.77 -17.18 46.25
N ASP A 139 50.23 -17.02 47.46
CA ASP A 139 50.93 -16.50 48.64
C ASP A 139 50.64 -17.39 49.86
N GLN A 140 51.65 -18.14 50.29
CA GLN A 140 51.53 -19.04 51.43
C GLN A 140 51.48 -18.31 52.78
N LYS A 141 51.99 -17.08 52.87
CA LYS A 141 52.13 -16.35 54.14
C LYS A 141 50.97 -15.43 54.44
N ASN A 142 50.37 -14.86 53.40
CA ASN A 142 49.28 -13.90 53.53
C ASN A 142 48.02 -14.43 52.87
N THR A 143 46.86 -13.94 53.32
CA THR A 143 45.56 -14.24 52.73
C THR A 143 44.84 -12.97 52.32
N MET A 144 43.96 -13.08 51.32
CA MET A 144 43.00 -12.06 50.90
C MET A 144 41.59 -12.62 51.10
N THR A 145 40.76 -11.94 51.90
CA THR A 145 39.36 -12.37 52.10
C THR A 145 38.52 -12.01 50.87
N ILE A 146 38.07 -13.02 50.13
CA ILE A 146 37.24 -12.89 48.92
C ILE A 146 36.05 -13.82 49.04
N ARG A 147 34.84 -13.30 48.80
CA ARG A 147 33.57 -14.06 48.89
C ARG A 147 33.41 -14.86 50.21
N GLY A 148 33.96 -14.35 51.31
CA GLY A 148 33.90 -15.00 52.63
C GLY A 148 34.94 -16.09 52.87
N HIS A 149 35.90 -16.27 51.95
CA HIS A 149 37.01 -17.21 52.06
C HIS A 149 38.35 -16.46 52.18
N ASP A 150 39.25 -16.92 53.04
CA ASP A 150 40.60 -16.38 53.15
C ASP A 150 41.52 -17.08 52.15
N LEU A 151 41.70 -16.45 50.99
CA LEU A 151 42.41 -17.04 49.84
C LEU A 151 43.90 -16.75 49.91
N HIS A 152 44.73 -17.77 49.72
CA HIS A 152 46.20 -17.68 49.73
C HIS A 152 46.77 -17.16 48.41
N VAL A 153 46.47 -15.89 48.11
CA VAL A 153 46.82 -15.26 46.83
C VAL A 153 47.40 -13.87 47.03
N LYS A 154 48.17 -13.43 46.04
CA LYS A 154 48.61 -12.05 45.87
C LYS A 154 48.16 -11.55 44.50
N SER A 155 47.55 -10.37 44.49
CA SER A 155 47.00 -9.71 43.31
C SER A 155 47.77 -8.43 42.99
N PHE A 156 47.97 -8.14 41.70
CA PHE A 156 48.54 -6.88 41.21
C PHE A 156 47.90 -6.48 39.88
N THR A 157 47.35 -5.27 39.79
CA THR A 157 46.71 -4.76 38.58
C THR A 157 47.50 -3.58 38.03
N SER A 158 47.85 -3.62 36.74
CA SER A 158 48.53 -2.53 36.04
C SER A 158 48.29 -2.62 34.53
N GLY A 159 48.30 -1.46 33.85
CA GLY A 159 48.41 -1.37 32.39
C GLY A 159 49.83 -1.10 31.90
N ASP A 160 50.78 -0.88 32.82
CA ASP A 160 52.20 -0.66 32.52
C ASP A 160 52.95 -2.00 32.42
N PRO A 161 53.48 -2.37 31.23
CA PRO A 161 54.23 -3.61 31.03
C PRO A 161 55.46 -3.75 31.92
N GLU A 162 56.15 -2.66 32.27
CA GLU A 162 57.36 -2.71 33.11
C GLU A 162 57.02 -3.05 34.57
N ALA A 163 55.92 -2.47 35.08
CA ALA A 163 55.40 -2.79 36.40
C ALA A 163 54.95 -4.26 36.50
N LEU A 164 54.28 -4.77 35.46
CA LEU A 164 53.89 -6.18 35.36
C LEU A 164 55.11 -7.11 35.28
N ARG A 165 56.12 -6.76 34.48
CA ARG A 165 57.38 -7.51 34.38
C ARG A 165 58.07 -7.62 35.73
N THR A 166 58.12 -6.52 36.48
CA THR A 166 58.69 -6.49 37.83
C THR A 166 57.92 -7.42 38.77
N PHE A 167 56.59 -7.34 38.75
CA PHE A 167 55.74 -8.21 39.56
C PHE A 167 55.95 -9.70 39.23
N PHE A 168 55.98 -10.07 37.95
CA PHE A 168 56.17 -11.47 37.54
C PHE A 168 57.55 -12.00 37.94
N LYS A 169 58.62 -11.22 37.74
CA LYS A 169 59.97 -11.63 38.16
C LYS A 169 60.03 -11.90 39.66
N GLU A 170 59.54 -10.96 40.48
CA GLU A 170 59.60 -11.08 41.93
C GLU A 170 58.80 -12.27 42.47
N ASN A 171 57.64 -12.57 41.88
CA ASN A 171 56.68 -13.53 42.45
C ASN A 171 56.61 -14.87 41.70
N LEU A 172 57.33 -15.04 40.58
CA LEU A 172 57.51 -16.33 39.90
C LEU A 172 58.94 -16.86 40.00
N ALA A 173 59.98 -16.00 39.96
CA ALA A 173 61.37 -16.43 40.05
C ALA A 173 61.92 -16.36 41.48
N ASP A 174 61.68 -15.26 42.18
CA ASP A 174 62.36 -14.97 43.46
C ASP A 174 61.56 -15.43 44.70
N LYS A 175 60.24 -15.54 44.59
CA LYS A 175 59.32 -15.90 45.69
C LYS A 175 58.27 -16.91 45.22
N TYR A 176 58.60 -18.20 45.31
CA TYR A 176 57.70 -19.32 45.04
C TYR A 176 57.09 -19.88 46.34
N THR A 177 55.97 -20.60 46.22
CA THR A 177 55.28 -21.24 47.35
C THR A 177 55.55 -22.73 47.41
N ASP A 178 55.60 -23.33 48.61
CA ASP A 178 55.73 -24.79 48.75
C ASP A 178 54.39 -25.50 48.47
N GLY A 179 53.27 -24.79 48.58
CA GLY A 179 51.92 -25.28 48.30
C GLY A 179 51.34 -24.79 46.97
N THR A 180 50.38 -25.54 46.43
CA THR A 180 49.61 -25.20 45.22
C THR A 180 48.19 -24.80 45.61
N PHE A 181 47.87 -23.51 45.41
CA PHE A 181 46.61 -22.85 45.78
C PHE A 181 45.80 -22.44 44.54
N LEU A 182 45.66 -23.39 43.60
CA LEU A 182 45.05 -23.15 42.30
C LEU A 182 43.59 -22.69 42.41
N TYR A 183 42.77 -23.33 43.23
CA TYR A 183 41.35 -22.95 43.33
C TYR A 183 41.15 -21.62 44.06
N ASP A 184 41.99 -21.29 45.06
CA ASP A 184 42.04 -19.95 45.66
C ASP A 184 42.37 -18.90 44.57
N GLY A 185 43.38 -19.16 43.73
CA GLY A 185 43.75 -18.32 42.59
C GLY A 185 42.62 -18.15 41.57
N MET A 186 41.95 -19.24 41.19
CA MET A 186 40.83 -19.21 40.26
C MET A 186 39.63 -18.44 40.82
N LEU A 187 39.28 -18.62 42.10
CA LEU A 187 38.19 -17.87 42.72
C LEU A 187 38.49 -16.38 42.81
N ALA A 188 39.73 -16.00 43.16
CA ALA A 188 40.18 -14.62 43.13
C ALA A 188 40.13 -14.03 41.71
N GLY A 189 40.49 -14.82 40.70
CA GLY A 189 40.39 -14.42 39.30
C GLY A 189 38.96 -14.20 38.83
N VAL A 190 38.05 -15.11 39.19
CA VAL A 190 36.60 -14.97 38.92
C VAL A 190 36.03 -13.73 39.60
N ASP A 191 36.44 -13.43 40.84
CA ASP A 191 36.01 -12.23 41.56
C ASP A 191 36.55 -10.94 40.91
N ALA A 192 37.80 -10.96 40.44
CA ALA A 192 38.37 -9.84 39.67
C ALA A 192 37.59 -9.57 38.36
N ILE A 193 37.15 -10.63 37.67
CA ILE A 193 36.26 -10.51 36.50
C ILE A 193 34.89 -9.94 36.90
N ALA A 194 34.34 -10.36 38.05
CA ALA A 194 33.07 -9.87 38.57
C ALA A 194 33.09 -8.37 38.88
N ALA A 195 34.21 -7.87 39.40
CA ALA A 195 34.39 -6.46 39.76
C ALA A 195 34.49 -5.51 38.54
N MET A 196 34.73 -6.04 37.34
CA MET A 196 34.82 -5.25 36.10
C MET A 196 33.43 -4.89 35.56
N PRO A 197 33.29 -3.79 34.78
CA PRO A 197 32.01 -3.37 34.21
C PRO A 197 31.29 -4.51 33.44
N PRO A 198 29.99 -4.77 33.64
CA PRO A 198 29.30 -5.93 33.03
C PRO A 198 29.40 -5.99 31.50
N LYS A 199 29.38 -4.84 30.81
CA LYS A 199 29.46 -4.75 29.35
C LYS A 199 30.89 -4.73 28.81
N SER A 200 31.92 -4.78 29.65
CA SER A 200 33.30 -4.85 29.17
C SER A 200 33.67 -6.26 28.70
N ASN A 201 34.64 -6.34 27.80
CA ASN A 201 35.34 -7.54 27.37
C ASN A 201 36.32 -8.02 28.44
N LYS A 202 36.12 -9.24 28.93
CA LYS A 202 36.85 -9.79 30.08
C LYS A 202 37.44 -11.14 29.76
N PHE A 203 38.71 -11.32 30.07
CA PHE A 203 39.47 -12.52 29.74
C PHE A 203 40.16 -13.03 30.99
N LEU A 204 39.94 -14.30 31.31
CA LEU A 204 40.58 -14.96 32.44
C LEU A 204 41.53 -16.03 31.92
N VAL A 205 42.81 -15.96 32.26
CA VAL A 205 43.80 -16.96 31.90
C VAL A 205 44.24 -17.66 33.16
N VAL A 206 44.24 -18.99 33.17
CA VAL A 206 44.69 -19.79 34.30
C VAL A 206 45.81 -20.71 33.83
N PHE A 207 46.97 -20.60 34.44
CA PHE A 207 48.10 -21.48 34.23
C PHE A 207 48.34 -22.33 35.47
N SER A 208 48.43 -23.65 35.32
CA SER A 208 48.76 -24.57 36.43
C SER A 208 49.63 -25.74 35.98
N ASP A 209 50.57 -26.18 36.82
CA ASP A 209 51.35 -27.43 36.59
C ASP A 209 50.99 -28.58 37.53
N GLY A 210 50.07 -28.34 38.45
CA GLY A 210 49.77 -29.24 39.56
C GLY A 210 48.27 -29.40 39.81
N LYS A 211 47.94 -30.46 40.54
CA LYS A 211 46.63 -30.57 41.19
C LYS A 211 46.65 -29.66 42.41
N ASP A 212 45.55 -28.96 42.63
CA ASP A 212 45.33 -28.22 43.86
C ASP A 212 45.46 -29.12 45.09
N ILE A 213 46.29 -28.71 46.04
CA ILE A 213 46.54 -29.47 47.27
C ILE A 213 46.31 -28.64 48.53
N ASN A 214 46.32 -27.31 48.44
CA ASN A 214 46.31 -26.42 49.61
C ASN A 214 45.18 -25.39 49.62
N SER A 215 44.36 -25.27 48.57
CA SER A 215 43.28 -24.26 48.55
C SER A 215 42.25 -24.50 49.65
N SER A 216 41.84 -23.38 50.25
CA SER A 216 40.73 -23.30 51.19
C SER A 216 39.39 -23.58 50.52
N VAL A 217 39.31 -23.32 49.21
CA VAL A 217 38.13 -23.56 48.36
C VAL A 217 38.29 -24.78 47.45
N LYS A 218 37.18 -25.25 46.88
CA LYS A 218 37.11 -26.40 45.97
C LYS A 218 36.52 -25.99 44.61
N THR A 219 36.55 -26.92 43.66
CA THR A 219 36.01 -26.73 42.30
C THR A 219 34.54 -26.28 42.31
N GLY A 220 33.75 -26.73 43.29
CA GLY A 220 32.35 -26.34 43.45
C GLY A 220 32.16 -24.84 43.74
N ASP A 221 33.05 -24.23 44.52
CA ASP A 221 32.99 -22.80 44.88
C ASP A 221 33.31 -21.93 43.66
N VAL A 222 34.35 -22.32 42.90
CA VAL A 222 34.72 -21.68 41.62
C VAL A 222 33.57 -21.80 40.61
N THR A 223 32.98 -23.00 40.50
CA THR A 223 31.86 -23.27 39.60
C THR A 223 30.61 -22.48 40.00
N ALA A 224 30.36 -22.28 41.30
CA ALA A 224 29.26 -21.46 41.78
C ALA A 224 29.47 -19.97 41.44
N ALA A 225 30.69 -19.46 41.65
CA ALA A 225 31.02 -18.06 41.40
C ALA A 225 30.91 -17.66 39.92
N VAL A 226 31.23 -18.57 38.99
CA VAL A 226 31.10 -18.27 37.55
C VAL A 226 29.67 -18.26 37.03
N LYS A 227 28.69 -18.83 37.74
CA LYS A 227 27.28 -18.81 37.32
C LYS A 227 26.69 -17.39 37.32
N GLU A 228 27.28 -16.50 38.10
CA GLU A 228 26.85 -15.10 38.23
C GLU A 228 27.54 -14.20 37.20
N LEU A 229 28.53 -14.73 36.47
CA LEU A 229 29.30 -13.97 35.50
C LEU A 229 28.64 -14.00 34.12
N THR A 230 28.66 -12.84 33.48
CA THR A 230 28.33 -12.67 32.07
C THR A 230 29.52 -12.05 31.35
N ASN A 231 29.56 -12.18 30.02
CA ASN A 231 30.44 -11.37 29.17
C ASN A 231 31.96 -11.60 29.37
N TYR A 232 32.39 -12.85 29.62
CA TYR A 232 33.80 -13.20 29.79
C TYR A 232 34.19 -14.47 29.02
N SER A 233 35.47 -14.65 28.74
CA SER A 233 36.03 -15.90 28.21
C SER A 233 37.24 -16.34 29.03
N ALA A 234 37.27 -17.62 29.42
CA ALA A 234 38.35 -18.21 30.20
C ALA A 234 39.24 -19.13 29.36
N PHE A 235 40.53 -19.04 29.59
CA PHE A 235 41.59 -19.72 28.87
C PHE A 235 42.47 -20.47 29.87
N THR A 236 42.70 -21.76 29.67
CA THR A 236 43.46 -22.56 30.65
C THR A 236 44.68 -23.20 30.00
N VAL A 237 45.80 -23.23 30.73
CA VAL A 237 47.02 -23.92 30.32
C VAL A 237 47.34 -24.95 31.39
N ASP A 238 47.21 -26.23 31.02
CA ASP A 238 47.51 -27.36 31.86
C ASP A 238 48.92 -27.87 31.55
N TYR A 239 49.83 -27.63 32.48
CA TYR A 239 51.21 -28.09 32.45
C TYR A 239 51.44 -29.28 33.40
N THR A 240 50.40 -30.04 33.75
CA THR A 240 50.52 -31.26 34.56
C THR A 240 51.19 -32.42 33.78
N PRO A 241 51.80 -33.41 34.43
CA PRO A 241 52.50 -34.52 33.76
C PRO A 241 51.54 -35.51 33.08
N ALA A 242 50.24 -35.38 33.31
CA ALA A 242 49.23 -36.23 32.69
C ALA A 242 49.25 -36.07 31.17
N LYS A 243 49.00 -37.15 30.42
CA LYS A 243 48.95 -37.10 28.95
C LYS A 243 47.69 -36.40 28.44
N SER A 244 46.60 -36.48 29.18
CA SER A 244 45.34 -35.81 28.89
C SER A 244 45.26 -34.48 29.62
N LEU A 245 44.42 -33.60 29.09
CA LEU A 245 44.04 -32.35 29.72
C LEU A 245 43.27 -32.60 31.02
N ASP A 246 43.48 -31.74 32.02
CA ASP A 246 42.69 -31.77 33.26
C ASP A 246 41.19 -31.51 32.96
N PRO A 247 40.28 -32.43 33.34
CA PRO A 247 38.87 -32.32 33.00
C PRO A 247 38.18 -31.08 33.58
N PHE A 248 38.62 -30.60 34.75
CA PHE A 248 38.02 -29.43 35.38
C PHE A 248 38.48 -28.15 34.68
N LEU A 249 39.78 -28.00 34.43
CA LEU A 249 40.31 -26.85 33.67
C LEU A 249 39.73 -26.79 32.26
N ASP A 250 39.49 -27.94 31.64
CA ASP A 250 38.86 -27.99 30.33
C ASP A 250 37.40 -27.54 30.38
N SER A 251 36.62 -28.15 31.28
CA SER A 251 35.22 -27.77 31.48
C SER A 251 35.07 -26.29 31.85
N PHE A 252 35.98 -25.74 32.65
CA PHE A 252 35.99 -24.33 33.05
C PHE A 252 36.15 -23.40 31.84
N ALA A 253 37.19 -23.62 31.02
CA ALA A 253 37.43 -22.81 29.83
C ALA A 253 36.28 -22.93 28.82
N VAL A 254 35.89 -24.15 28.47
CA VAL A 254 34.86 -24.43 27.45
C VAL A 254 33.50 -23.86 27.85
N SER A 255 33.13 -23.93 29.15
CA SER A 255 31.85 -23.38 29.63
C SER A 255 31.70 -21.87 29.47
N SER A 256 32.81 -21.15 29.33
CA SER A 256 32.86 -19.69 29.11
C SER A 256 33.09 -19.31 27.63
N GLY A 257 33.08 -20.29 26.72
CA GLY A 257 33.39 -20.07 25.29
C GLY A 257 34.87 -19.83 25.00
N GLY A 258 35.76 -20.14 25.94
CA GLY A 258 37.21 -20.08 25.74
C GLY A 258 37.85 -21.43 25.41
N LYS A 259 39.17 -21.53 25.58
CA LYS A 259 39.97 -22.68 25.12
C LYS A 259 41.01 -23.12 26.14
N SER A 260 41.28 -24.42 26.15
CA SER A 260 42.29 -25.04 26.99
C SER A 260 43.46 -25.52 26.14
N TRP A 261 44.69 -25.39 26.66
CA TRP A 261 45.88 -25.95 26.05
C TRP A 261 46.56 -26.92 27.00
N LYS A 262 46.98 -28.07 26.45
CA LYS A 262 47.87 -28.99 27.14
C LYS A 262 49.31 -28.67 26.76
N ALA A 263 50.15 -28.42 27.76
CA ALA A 263 51.59 -28.27 27.56
C ALA A 263 52.30 -29.55 28.05
N ALA A 264 52.89 -30.32 27.14
CA ALA A 264 53.64 -31.52 27.50
C ALA A 264 55.08 -31.22 27.93
N SER A 265 55.60 -30.05 27.56
CA SER A 265 56.97 -29.62 27.81
C SER A 265 57.07 -28.11 27.98
N ALA A 266 58.12 -27.63 28.66
CA ALA A 266 58.30 -26.19 28.89
C ALA A 266 58.54 -25.41 27.58
N THR A 267 58.99 -26.08 26.51
CA THR A 267 59.17 -25.49 25.17
C THR A 267 57.86 -25.17 24.46
N GLU A 268 56.73 -25.75 24.89
CA GLU A 268 55.41 -25.48 24.32
C GLU A 268 54.74 -24.22 24.91
N LEU A 269 55.26 -23.69 26.03
CA LEU A 269 54.66 -22.54 26.70
C LEU A 269 54.65 -21.28 25.83
N LEU A 270 55.77 -20.95 25.21
CA LEU A 270 55.86 -19.77 24.33
C LEU A 270 54.91 -19.86 23.11
N PRO A 271 54.85 -20.97 22.35
CA PRO A 271 53.83 -21.17 21.33
C PRO A 271 52.38 -21.05 21.83
N ILE A 272 52.06 -21.59 23.01
CA ILE A 272 50.72 -21.51 23.60
C ILE A 272 50.36 -20.06 23.94
N PHE A 273 51.25 -19.32 24.59
CA PHE A 273 51.02 -17.91 24.90
C PHE A 273 50.91 -17.04 23.64
N LYS A 274 51.66 -17.34 22.57
CA LYS A 274 51.49 -16.69 21.26
C LYS A 274 50.12 -16.99 20.65
N SER A 275 49.66 -18.24 20.70
CA SER A 275 48.31 -18.63 20.25
C SER A 275 47.21 -17.94 21.06
N PHE A 276 47.37 -17.86 22.37
CA PHE A 276 46.47 -17.10 23.26
C PHE A 276 46.45 -15.61 22.90
N SER A 277 47.61 -14.96 22.81
CA SER A 277 47.73 -13.54 22.43
C SER A 277 47.07 -13.27 21.07
N THR A 278 47.26 -14.19 20.13
CA THR A 278 46.68 -14.13 18.79
C THR A 278 45.15 -14.23 18.84
N THR A 279 44.61 -15.16 19.62
CA THR A 279 43.16 -15.36 19.86
C THR A 279 42.51 -14.16 20.57
N LEU A 280 43.26 -13.50 21.45
CA LEU A 280 42.79 -12.34 22.20
C LEU A 280 42.73 -11.07 21.33
N LEU A 281 43.78 -10.83 20.54
CA LEU A 281 44.02 -9.55 19.86
C LEU A 281 43.45 -9.48 18.44
N HIS A 282 43.25 -10.64 17.78
CA HIS A 282 42.68 -10.70 16.43
C HIS A 282 41.17 -10.95 16.51
N ARG A 283 40.49 -9.98 17.13
CA ARG A 283 39.04 -9.86 17.19
C ARG A 283 38.61 -8.60 16.45
N HIS A 284 37.34 -8.52 16.09
CA HIS A 284 36.78 -7.38 15.33
C HIS A 284 35.66 -6.72 16.10
N ILE A 285 35.66 -5.40 16.14
CA ILE A 285 34.53 -4.60 16.60
C ILE A 285 33.64 -4.37 15.39
N VAL A 286 32.41 -4.86 15.44
CA VAL A 286 31.41 -4.69 14.40
C VAL A 286 30.42 -3.65 14.87
N THR A 287 30.38 -2.50 14.20
CA THR A 287 29.39 -1.45 14.42
C THR A 287 28.23 -1.66 13.45
N TYR A 288 26.99 -1.65 13.94
CA TYR A 288 25.79 -1.89 13.13
C TYR A 288 24.65 -0.92 13.48
N ARG A 289 23.68 -0.81 12.57
CA ARG A 289 22.39 -0.16 12.81
C ARG A 289 21.26 -0.92 12.12
N PHE A 290 20.04 -0.83 12.63
CA PHE A 290 18.87 -1.31 11.88
C PHE A 290 18.47 -0.33 10.78
N LEU A 291 17.71 -0.81 9.79
CA LEU A 291 17.20 0.02 8.71
C LEU A 291 16.14 1.00 9.23
N ASN A 292 16.11 2.20 8.66
CA ASN A 292 15.13 3.21 9.04
C ASN A 292 13.73 2.82 8.53
N PRO A 293 12.66 3.08 9.31
CA PRO A 293 11.30 2.91 8.85
C PRO A 293 11.01 3.71 7.56
N PRO A 294 10.07 3.25 6.72
CA PRO A 294 9.61 4.03 5.59
C PRO A 294 9.01 5.37 6.03
N GLU A 295 9.25 6.42 5.23
CA GLU A 295 8.71 7.78 5.43
C GLU A 295 8.14 8.33 4.12
N GLY A 296 7.24 9.30 4.16
CA GLY A 296 6.72 9.88 2.93
C GLY A 296 5.65 10.94 3.10
N ALA A 297 4.92 11.21 2.02
CA ALA A 297 3.73 12.05 2.00
C ALA A 297 2.75 11.59 0.92
N LEU A 298 1.50 12.03 1.02
CA LEU A 298 0.52 11.95 -0.06
C LEU A 298 0.33 13.35 -0.66
N SER A 299 0.03 13.41 -1.95
CA SER A 299 -0.41 14.64 -2.62
C SER A 299 -1.66 14.37 -3.44
N PHE A 300 -2.49 15.39 -3.62
CA PHE A 300 -3.75 15.30 -4.32
C PHE A 300 -3.82 16.25 -5.51
N LEU A 301 -4.56 15.84 -6.54
CA LEU A 301 -5.02 16.71 -7.63
C LEU A 301 -6.48 16.41 -7.96
N PRO A 302 -7.38 17.41 -8.02
CA PRO A 302 -7.15 18.81 -7.67
C PRO A 302 -6.90 19.03 -6.17
N ASP A 303 -6.49 20.25 -5.80
CA ASP A 303 -6.26 20.67 -4.42
C ASP A 303 -7.53 21.15 -3.69
N SER A 304 -8.65 21.27 -4.41
CA SER A 304 -9.99 21.53 -3.91
C SER A 304 -11.03 20.91 -4.84
N ILE A 305 -12.23 20.63 -4.34
CA ILE A 305 -13.36 20.16 -5.14
C ILE A 305 -14.46 21.20 -5.06
N ASN A 306 -14.89 21.73 -6.20
CA ASN A 306 -15.98 22.69 -6.27
C ASN A 306 -17.19 22.03 -6.91
N ILE A 307 -18.28 21.97 -6.15
CA ILE A 307 -19.58 21.48 -6.60
C ILE A 307 -20.54 22.66 -6.61
N GLU A 308 -21.25 22.84 -7.73
CA GLU A 308 -22.26 23.88 -7.90
C GLU A 308 -23.60 23.26 -8.28
N GLU A 309 -24.68 23.75 -7.69
CA GLU A 309 -26.04 23.50 -8.18
C GLU A 309 -26.39 24.44 -9.34
N ILE A 310 -26.60 23.84 -10.51
CA ILE A 310 -26.99 24.54 -11.72
C ILE A 310 -28.46 24.27 -12.06
N THR A 311 -29.08 25.20 -12.77
CA THR A 311 -30.42 24.95 -13.33
C THR A 311 -30.28 24.35 -14.71
N THR A 312 -30.75 23.12 -14.89
CA THR A 312 -30.78 22.45 -16.18
C THR A 312 -32.20 22.50 -16.76
N ILE A 313 -32.31 22.98 -17.99
CA ILE A 313 -33.54 22.99 -18.78
C ILE A 313 -33.37 22.03 -19.95
N ASP A 314 -34.05 20.91 -19.92
CA ASP A 314 -33.98 19.89 -20.98
C ASP A 314 -35.23 19.92 -21.86
N SER A 315 -35.05 20.28 -23.13
CA SER A 315 -36.06 20.22 -24.18
C SER A 315 -35.80 18.99 -25.06
N SER A 316 -36.45 17.89 -24.69
CA SER A 316 -36.24 16.60 -25.36
C SER A 316 -37.33 16.34 -26.41
N PRO A 317 -37.01 15.70 -27.55
CA PRO A 317 -38.00 15.31 -28.55
C PRO A 317 -38.89 14.19 -28.02
N LEU A 318 -40.16 14.21 -28.41
CA LEU A 318 -41.07 13.10 -28.18
C LEU A 318 -41.04 12.16 -29.38
N LEU A 319 -40.37 11.01 -29.25
CA LEU A 319 -40.47 9.96 -30.25
C LEU A 319 -41.93 9.53 -30.39
N ASN A 320 -42.50 9.72 -31.57
CA ASN A 320 -43.90 9.46 -31.86
C ASN A 320 -44.17 8.01 -32.30
N TYR A 321 -43.42 7.07 -31.73
CA TYR A 321 -43.50 5.65 -32.04
C TYR A 321 -43.67 4.82 -30.76
N VAL A 322 -44.27 3.64 -30.86
CA VAL A 322 -44.26 2.60 -29.81
C VAL A 322 -43.71 1.33 -30.43
N TYR A 323 -42.60 0.83 -29.91
CA TYR A 323 -41.94 -0.38 -30.41
C TYR A 323 -42.53 -1.64 -29.77
N PHE A 324 -42.55 -2.73 -30.53
CA PHE A 324 -43.12 -4.01 -30.15
C PHE A 324 -42.09 -5.12 -30.33
N ASP A 325 -42.19 -6.15 -29.50
CA ASP A 325 -41.36 -7.35 -29.62
C ASP A 325 -41.81 -8.17 -30.83
N THR A 326 -40.88 -8.97 -31.37
CA THR A 326 -41.12 -9.80 -32.56
C THR A 326 -42.33 -10.71 -32.37
N GLY A 327 -43.25 -10.65 -33.32
CA GLY A 327 -44.49 -11.43 -33.33
C GLY A 327 -45.56 -10.96 -32.32
N GLN A 328 -45.26 -10.00 -31.45
CA GLN A 328 -46.15 -9.58 -30.37
C GLN A 328 -47.06 -8.40 -30.76
N GLY A 329 -48.34 -8.53 -30.45
CA GLY A 329 -49.35 -7.47 -30.58
C GLY A 329 -49.58 -6.66 -29.30
N GLU A 330 -49.12 -7.17 -28.16
CA GLU A 330 -49.23 -6.53 -26.85
C GLU A 330 -48.14 -5.48 -26.65
N ILE A 331 -48.47 -4.38 -25.94
CA ILE A 331 -47.49 -3.33 -25.67
C ILE A 331 -46.43 -3.89 -24.71
N SER A 332 -45.16 -3.72 -25.09
CA SER A 332 -44.04 -4.24 -24.31
C SER A 332 -44.04 -3.69 -22.87
N PRO A 333 -43.75 -4.51 -21.85
CA PRO A 333 -43.70 -4.09 -20.44
C PRO A 333 -42.70 -2.97 -20.12
N LYS A 334 -41.80 -2.64 -21.06
CA LYS A 334 -40.88 -1.50 -20.94
C LYS A 334 -41.61 -0.15 -20.88
N TYR A 335 -42.79 -0.06 -21.50
CA TYR A 335 -43.62 1.14 -21.44
C TYR A 335 -44.35 1.22 -20.09
N LYS A 336 -44.37 2.42 -19.50
CA LYS A 336 -44.91 2.66 -18.16
C LYS A 336 -46.42 2.87 -18.19
N LEU A 337 -47.15 1.79 -18.44
CA LEU A 337 -48.61 1.83 -18.53
C LEU A 337 -49.25 1.85 -17.14
N PHE A 338 -50.27 2.70 -16.96
CA PHE A 338 -51.14 2.64 -15.79
C PHE A 338 -52.03 1.39 -15.79
N ALA A 339 -52.30 0.85 -14.59
CA ALA A 339 -53.16 -0.31 -14.41
C ALA A 339 -54.64 0.09 -14.25
N ARG A 340 -54.90 1.30 -13.73
CA ARG A 340 -56.26 1.82 -13.53
C ARG A 340 -56.36 3.30 -13.89
N GLN A 341 -57.55 3.71 -14.31
CA GLN A 341 -57.84 5.08 -14.77
C GLN A 341 -57.48 6.16 -13.74
N GLY A 342 -57.69 5.92 -12.44
CA GLY A 342 -57.41 6.91 -11.39
C GLY A 342 -55.92 7.30 -11.25
N GLU A 343 -55.00 6.54 -11.84
CA GLU A 343 -53.57 6.93 -11.88
C GLU A 343 -53.30 8.07 -12.88
N THR A 344 -54.18 8.26 -13.88
CA THR A 344 -53.99 9.27 -14.93
C THR A 344 -54.10 10.71 -14.42
N ASP A 345 -54.85 10.94 -13.35
CA ASP A 345 -55.14 12.29 -12.85
C ASP A 345 -53.93 12.95 -12.18
N GLY A 346 -52.98 12.15 -11.67
CA GLY A 346 -51.74 12.63 -11.06
C GLY A 346 -50.55 12.68 -12.04
N PHE A 347 -50.74 12.31 -13.31
CA PHE A 347 -49.64 12.27 -14.27
C PHE A 347 -49.21 13.68 -14.69
N SER A 348 -47.92 13.98 -14.54
CA SER A 348 -47.26 15.15 -15.12
C SER A 348 -46.01 14.70 -15.86
N SER A 349 -45.81 15.17 -17.08
CA SER A 349 -44.57 14.93 -17.83
C SER A 349 -43.40 15.78 -17.35
N GLU A 350 -43.65 16.80 -16.53
CA GLU A 350 -42.62 17.71 -16.00
C GLU A 350 -41.73 17.04 -14.94
N THR A 351 -42.13 15.88 -14.42
CA THR A 351 -41.31 15.12 -13.48
C THR A 351 -40.31 14.20 -14.18
N LEU A 352 -40.47 13.99 -15.48
CA LEU A 352 -39.64 13.10 -16.29
C LEU A 352 -38.39 13.86 -16.76
N LYS A 353 -37.21 13.26 -16.57
CA LYS A 353 -35.94 13.92 -16.87
C LYS A 353 -35.49 13.60 -18.30
N SER A 354 -35.07 12.37 -18.54
CA SER A 354 -34.38 11.97 -19.79
C SER A 354 -35.32 11.74 -20.98
N ALA A 355 -34.81 11.84 -22.21
CA ALA A 355 -35.62 11.56 -23.41
C ALA A 355 -36.10 10.10 -23.47
N ILE A 356 -35.29 9.15 -23.00
CA ILE A 356 -35.67 7.73 -22.96
C ILE A 356 -36.77 7.46 -21.92
N GLU A 357 -36.70 8.08 -20.74
CA GLU A 357 -37.74 7.99 -19.72
C GLU A 357 -39.06 8.58 -20.25
N LYS A 358 -38.99 9.76 -20.88
CA LYS A 358 -40.12 10.39 -21.57
C LYS A 358 -40.70 9.44 -22.64
N HIS A 359 -39.87 8.75 -23.40
CA HIS A 359 -40.33 7.77 -24.38
C HIS A 359 -41.05 6.57 -23.74
N TYR A 360 -40.58 6.05 -22.62
CA TYR A 360 -41.30 4.97 -21.91
C TYR A 360 -42.66 5.41 -21.36
N HIS A 361 -42.86 6.71 -21.16
CA HIS A 361 -44.15 7.31 -20.84
C HIS A 361 -44.90 7.87 -22.07
N VAL A 362 -44.48 7.60 -23.31
CA VAL A 362 -45.05 8.21 -24.53
C VAL A 362 -46.58 8.10 -24.58
N LEU A 363 -47.14 6.96 -24.20
CA LEU A 363 -48.60 6.77 -24.20
C LEU A 363 -49.32 7.56 -23.11
N ASN A 364 -48.68 7.80 -21.98
CA ASN A 364 -49.21 8.69 -20.94
C ASN A 364 -49.16 10.14 -21.38
N ILE A 365 -48.06 10.55 -22.02
CA ILE A 365 -47.90 11.90 -22.56
C ILE A 365 -48.97 12.17 -23.63
N ILE A 366 -49.16 11.24 -24.57
CA ILE A 366 -50.19 11.36 -25.60
C ILE A 366 -51.58 11.36 -24.99
N GLY A 367 -51.88 10.45 -24.05
CA GLY A 367 -53.17 10.42 -23.35
C GLY A 367 -53.47 11.72 -22.61
N HIS A 368 -52.48 12.27 -21.89
CA HIS A 368 -52.59 13.55 -21.20
C HIS A 368 -52.84 14.70 -22.18
N ARG A 369 -52.02 14.82 -23.24
CA ARG A 369 -52.20 15.84 -24.29
C ARG A 369 -53.55 15.72 -24.98
N MET A 370 -54.07 14.52 -25.23
CA MET A 370 -55.40 14.34 -25.80
C MET A 370 -56.53 14.78 -24.84
N ARG A 371 -56.36 14.68 -23.52
CA ARG A 371 -57.30 15.29 -22.55
C ARG A 371 -57.21 16.81 -22.57
N THR A 372 -56.00 17.35 -22.60
CA THR A 372 -55.74 18.81 -22.65
C THR A 372 -56.28 19.45 -23.93
N TYR A 373 -56.19 18.73 -25.06
CA TYR A 373 -56.68 19.17 -26.37
C TYR A 373 -57.88 18.31 -26.81
N PRO A 374 -59.11 18.60 -26.33
CA PRO A 374 -60.26 17.71 -26.45
C PRO A 374 -60.75 17.50 -27.89
N HIS A 375 -60.40 18.40 -28.82
CA HIS A 375 -60.78 18.31 -30.24
C HIS A 375 -59.74 17.63 -31.12
N THR A 376 -58.54 17.37 -30.60
CA THR A 376 -57.47 16.79 -31.40
C THR A 376 -57.74 15.33 -31.71
N ARG A 377 -57.49 14.95 -32.97
CA ARG A 377 -57.49 13.56 -33.40
C ARG A 377 -56.06 13.06 -33.56
N ILE A 378 -55.89 11.76 -33.38
CA ILE A 378 -54.64 11.08 -33.71
C ILE A 378 -54.91 9.90 -34.63
N ARG A 379 -53.90 9.53 -35.39
CA ARG A 379 -53.87 8.33 -36.21
C ARG A 379 -52.77 7.41 -35.71
N LEU A 380 -53.12 6.16 -35.45
CA LEU A 380 -52.22 5.10 -35.04
C LEU A 380 -51.99 4.14 -36.21
N ILE A 381 -50.76 4.09 -36.71
CA ILE A 381 -50.38 3.26 -37.85
C ILE A 381 -49.54 2.08 -37.37
N GLY A 382 -50.14 0.90 -37.28
CA GLY A 382 -49.45 -0.31 -36.91
C GLY A 382 -48.56 -0.84 -38.05
N CYS A 383 -47.33 -1.23 -37.70
CA CYS A 383 -46.32 -1.76 -38.61
C CYS A 383 -45.70 -3.07 -38.06
N ASN A 384 -45.07 -3.80 -38.96
CA ASN A 384 -44.32 -5.04 -38.73
C ASN A 384 -43.02 -5.03 -39.57
N ALA A 385 -42.11 -5.96 -39.31
CA ALA A 385 -40.83 -6.00 -40.02
C ALA A 385 -40.91 -6.60 -41.44
N ASN A 386 -42.04 -7.22 -41.78
CA ASN A 386 -42.31 -7.92 -43.04
C ASN A 386 -41.30 -9.02 -43.40
N VAL A 387 -40.70 -9.64 -42.39
CA VAL A 387 -39.71 -10.72 -42.51
C VAL A 387 -39.97 -11.79 -41.44
N GLY A 388 -39.38 -12.98 -41.61
CA GLY A 388 -39.54 -14.08 -40.66
C GLY A 388 -41.01 -14.41 -40.40
N GLU A 389 -41.37 -14.57 -39.12
CA GLU A 389 -42.74 -14.84 -38.67
C GLU A 389 -43.73 -13.68 -38.85
N GLU A 390 -43.23 -12.45 -39.09
CA GLU A 390 -44.05 -11.26 -39.32
C GLU A 390 -44.34 -10.99 -40.80
N LYS A 391 -43.79 -11.79 -41.72
CA LYS A 391 -43.92 -11.56 -43.15
C LYS A 391 -45.40 -11.57 -43.60
N GLY A 392 -45.86 -10.44 -44.14
CA GLY A 392 -47.24 -10.26 -44.60
C GLY A 392 -48.31 -10.19 -43.50
N ARG A 393 -47.93 -10.13 -42.23
CA ARG A 393 -48.86 -10.13 -41.07
C ARG A 393 -49.50 -8.77 -40.83
N LEU A 394 -50.38 -8.34 -41.74
CA LEU A 394 -51.18 -7.11 -41.57
C LEU A 394 -52.13 -7.19 -40.37
N ASP A 395 -52.56 -8.39 -40.01
CA ASP A 395 -53.33 -8.67 -38.79
C ASP A 395 -52.53 -8.28 -37.53
N LEU A 396 -51.24 -8.64 -37.46
CA LEU A 396 -50.36 -8.27 -36.34
C LEU A 396 -50.21 -6.75 -36.24
N SER A 397 -49.94 -6.09 -37.37
CA SER A 397 -49.87 -4.62 -37.44
C SER A 397 -51.14 -3.98 -36.90
N LYS A 398 -52.32 -4.46 -37.31
CA LYS A 398 -53.60 -3.96 -36.80
C LYS A 398 -53.74 -4.20 -35.30
N THR A 399 -53.40 -5.40 -34.80
CA THR A 399 -53.43 -5.71 -33.37
C THR A 399 -52.57 -4.75 -32.55
N ARG A 400 -51.36 -4.42 -33.01
CA ARG A 400 -50.48 -3.46 -32.32
C ARG A 400 -51.13 -2.07 -32.20
N ALA A 401 -51.73 -1.57 -33.29
CA ALA A 401 -52.44 -0.28 -33.27
C ALA A 401 -53.65 -0.32 -32.34
N GLU A 402 -54.40 -1.42 -32.32
CA GLU A 402 -55.56 -1.62 -31.43
C GLU A 402 -55.16 -1.70 -29.95
N SER A 403 -54.00 -2.30 -29.63
CA SER A 403 -53.47 -2.33 -28.26
C SER A 403 -53.20 -0.92 -27.74
N VAL A 404 -52.56 -0.06 -28.56
CA VAL A 404 -52.33 1.35 -28.22
C VAL A 404 -53.64 2.12 -28.11
N LYS A 405 -54.57 1.93 -29.06
CA LYS A 405 -55.91 2.55 -29.01
C LYS A 405 -56.67 2.15 -27.75
N SER A 406 -56.61 0.88 -27.37
CA SER A 406 -57.29 0.34 -26.18
C SER A 406 -56.74 0.98 -24.91
N TYR A 407 -55.43 1.12 -24.79
CA TYR A 407 -54.81 1.80 -23.66
C TYR A 407 -55.31 3.25 -23.52
N LEU A 408 -55.26 4.05 -24.58
CA LEU A 408 -55.72 5.44 -24.59
C LEU A 408 -57.24 5.56 -24.34
N ARG A 409 -58.02 4.65 -24.90
CA ARG A 409 -59.48 4.63 -24.70
C ARG A 409 -59.84 4.31 -23.25
N TYR A 410 -59.32 3.22 -22.70
CA TYR A 410 -59.80 2.70 -21.41
C TYR A 410 -59.12 3.36 -20.21
N LEU A 411 -57.80 3.61 -20.28
CA LEU A 411 -57.08 4.21 -19.16
C LEU A 411 -57.18 5.73 -19.18
N TRP A 412 -57.07 6.34 -20.37
CA TRP A 412 -57.13 7.79 -20.52
C TRP A 412 -58.53 8.32 -20.85
N ALA A 413 -59.55 7.47 -20.97
CA ALA A 413 -60.93 7.84 -21.30
C ALA A 413 -61.06 8.65 -22.59
N ILE A 414 -60.17 8.42 -23.57
CA ILE A 414 -60.22 9.11 -24.85
C ILE A 414 -61.32 8.50 -25.73
N SER A 415 -62.19 9.35 -26.29
CA SER A 415 -63.25 8.91 -27.19
C SER A 415 -62.68 8.14 -28.40
N PRO A 416 -63.23 6.96 -28.75
CA PRO A 416 -62.77 6.18 -29.90
C PRO A 416 -62.79 6.92 -31.24
N ASP A 417 -63.71 7.88 -31.42
CA ASP A 417 -63.85 8.68 -32.64
C ASP A 417 -62.70 9.68 -32.85
N ARG A 418 -61.84 9.84 -31.83
CA ARG A 418 -60.63 10.66 -31.88
C ARG A 418 -59.37 9.88 -32.22
N ILE A 419 -59.48 8.56 -32.37
CA ILE A 419 -58.35 7.67 -32.61
C ILE A 419 -58.63 6.82 -33.84
N ASP A 420 -58.06 7.23 -34.97
CA ASP A 420 -58.08 6.46 -36.20
C ASP A 420 -56.97 5.40 -36.19
N ILE A 421 -57.23 4.23 -36.76
CA ILE A 421 -56.23 3.17 -36.90
C ILE A 421 -56.00 2.85 -38.38
N GLU A 422 -54.74 2.63 -38.73
CA GLU A 422 -54.30 2.08 -40.00
C GLU A 422 -53.29 0.96 -39.74
N SER A 423 -53.15 0.05 -40.69
CA SER A 423 -52.19 -1.04 -40.60
C SER A 423 -51.47 -1.22 -41.92
N ARG A 424 -50.15 -1.36 -41.87
CA ARG A 424 -49.30 -1.69 -43.02
C ARG A 424 -48.22 -2.67 -42.59
N ASN A 425 -47.51 -3.24 -43.55
CA ASN A 425 -46.35 -4.07 -43.23
C ASN A 425 -45.22 -3.14 -42.74
N LEU A 426 -44.50 -2.47 -43.63
CA LEU A 426 -43.38 -1.62 -43.24
C LEU A 426 -43.79 -0.20 -42.83
N PRO A 427 -43.03 0.48 -41.93
CA PRO A 427 -43.18 1.92 -41.66
C PRO A 427 -43.03 2.81 -42.90
N GLU A 428 -43.31 4.12 -42.76
CA GLU A 428 -43.28 5.09 -43.88
C GLU A 428 -41.85 5.27 -44.36
N GLN A 429 -40.96 5.31 -43.38
CA GLN A 429 -39.52 5.31 -43.56
C GLN A 429 -39.00 4.07 -42.84
N PRO A 430 -38.93 2.92 -43.55
CA PRO A 430 -38.50 1.67 -42.96
C PRO A 430 -36.98 1.60 -42.86
N SER A 431 -36.51 1.00 -41.77
CA SER A 431 -35.12 0.57 -41.63
C SER A 431 -34.89 -0.74 -42.39
N SER A 432 -33.62 -1.12 -42.59
CA SER A 432 -33.27 -2.31 -43.36
C SER A 432 -33.77 -3.60 -42.71
N SER A 433 -34.73 -4.29 -43.34
CA SER A 433 -35.20 -5.62 -42.91
C SER A 433 -34.17 -6.74 -43.11
N ARG A 434 -32.95 -6.43 -43.60
CA ARG A 434 -31.84 -7.39 -43.70
C ARG A 434 -31.02 -7.50 -42.42
N SER A 435 -31.24 -6.58 -41.48
CA SER A 435 -30.55 -6.54 -40.19
C SER A 435 -31.52 -6.75 -39.05
N GLU A 436 -31.06 -7.33 -37.94
CA GLU A 436 -31.88 -7.48 -36.73
C GLU A 436 -32.27 -6.10 -36.17
N GLN A 437 -31.31 -5.18 -36.06
CA GLN A 437 -31.56 -3.81 -35.58
C GLN A 437 -32.61 -3.07 -36.43
N GLY A 438 -32.54 -3.19 -37.76
CA GLY A 438 -33.54 -2.59 -38.65
C GLY A 438 -34.91 -3.29 -38.59
N THR A 439 -34.93 -4.60 -38.33
CA THR A 439 -36.16 -5.36 -38.07
C THR A 439 -36.85 -4.83 -36.81
N MET A 440 -36.10 -4.65 -35.72
CA MET A 440 -36.61 -4.10 -34.45
C MET A 440 -37.15 -2.67 -34.61
N GLU A 441 -36.51 -1.84 -35.44
CA GLU A 441 -36.98 -0.47 -35.70
C GLU A 441 -38.29 -0.42 -36.50
N ASN A 442 -38.58 -1.45 -37.29
CA ASN A 442 -39.79 -1.54 -38.11
C ASN A 442 -41.01 -2.05 -37.32
N GLN A 443 -40.79 -2.75 -36.21
CA GLN A 443 -41.82 -3.29 -35.34
C GLN A 443 -42.41 -2.21 -34.43
N ARG A 444 -43.24 -1.33 -35.01
CA ARG A 444 -43.76 -0.16 -34.28
C ARG A 444 -45.17 0.24 -34.65
N VAL A 445 -45.81 0.98 -33.75
CA VAL A 445 -46.98 1.83 -34.06
C VAL A 445 -46.51 3.26 -34.20
N GLU A 446 -46.83 3.91 -35.31
CA GLU A 446 -46.61 5.35 -35.49
C GLU A 446 -47.82 6.16 -35.02
N ILE A 447 -47.55 7.25 -34.32
CA ILE A 447 -48.55 8.18 -33.82
C ILE A 447 -48.45 9.46 -34.65
N ARG A 448 -49.53 9.81 -35.36
CA ARG A 448 -49.64 11.06 -36.12
C ARG A 448 -50.75 11.93 -35.56
N SER A 449 -50.54 13.24 -35.63
CA SER A 449 -51.58 14.23 -35.34
C SER A 449 -51.40 15.43 -36.26
N ASP A 450 -52.51 16.10 -36.56
CA ASP A 450 -52.57 17.38 -37.24
C ASP A 450 -52.35 18.56 -36.28
N ASN A 451 -52.51 18.35 -34.97
CA ASN A 451 -52.16 19.33 -33.96
C ASN A 451 -50.66 19.23 -33.60
N PRO A 452 -49.83 20.25 -33.88
CA PRO A 452 -48.40 20.21 -33.59
C PRO A 452 -48.08 20.04 -32.10
N GLU A 453 -48.96 20.51 -31.21
CA GLU A 453 -48.79 20.39 -29.75
C GLU A 453 -48.76 18.92 -29.27
N MET A 454 -49.32 17.99 -30.05
CA MET A 454 -49.35 16.57 -29.69
C MET A 454 -47.97 15.92 -29.68
N LEU A 455 -47.10 16.34 -30.60
CA LEU A 455 -45.79 15.74 -30.83
C LEU A 455 -44.65 16.70 -30.50
N ASP A 456 -44.96 17.85 -29.90
CA ASP A 456 -43.97 18.83 -29.50
C ASP A 456 -43.01 18.27 -28.44
N THR A 457 -41.81 18.86 -28.39
CA THR A 457 -40.79 18.63 -27.37
C THR A 457 -41.33 18.77 -25.94
N LEU A 458 -40.69 18.08 -25.01
CA LEU A 458 -41.00 18.12 -23.59
C LEU A 458 -39.90 18.86 -22.86
N LYS A 459 -40.26 20.03 -22.32
CA LYS A 459 -39.38 20.86 -21.52
C LYS A 459 -39.48 20.44 -20.04
N THR A 460 -38.34 20.11 -19.44
CA THR A 460 -38.21 19.82 -18.01
C THR A 460 -37.18 20.76 -17.41
N THR A 461 -37.47 21.35 -16.25
CA THR A 461 -36.50 22.17 -15.51
C THR A 461 -36.17 21.50 -14.19
N TYR A 462 -34.90 21.30 -13.89
CA TYR A 462 -34.44 20.68 -12.66
C TYR A 462 -33.12 21.28 -12.19
N VAL A 463 -32.80 21.09 -10.91
CA VAL A 463 -31.48 21.41 -10.36
C VAL A 463 -30.59 20.18 -10.50
N GLU A 464 -29.37 20.39 -10.97
CA GLU A 464 -28.34 19.37 -11.16
C GLU A 464 -27.06 19.85 -10.46
N LYS A 465 -26.28 18.93 -9.88
CA LYS A 465 -24.97 19.24 -9.35
C LYS A 465 -23.92 19.01 -10.42
N VAL A 466 -23.00 19.94 -10.59
CA VAL A 466 -21.81 19.77 -11.43
C VAL A 466 -20.56 19.91 -10.58
N CYS A 467 -19.52 19.20 -10.97
CA CYS A 467 -18.22 19.21 -10.29
C CYS A 467 -17.16 19.69 -11.28
N ASP A 468 -16.24 20.51 -10.81
CA ASP A 468 -15.09 20.98 -11.59
C ASP A 468 -14.04 19.88 -11.83
N ALA A 469 -14.10 18.80 -11.04
CA ALA A 469 -13.23 17.63 -11.14
C ALA A 469 -13.99 16.37 -11.59
N THR A 470 -13.43 15.66 -12.58
CA THR A 470 -13.89 14.32 -12.97
C THR A 470 -13.36 13.22 -12.07
N ASP A 471 -12.24 13.49 -11.42
CA ASP A 471 -11.52 12.56 -10.58
C ASP A 471 -10.61 13.26 -9.58
N ILE A 472 -10.37 12.56 -8.48
CA ILE A 472 -9.42 12.90 -7.44
C ILE A 472 -8.23 11.95 -7.62
N GLN A 473 -7.07 12.52 -7.93
CA GLN A 473 -5.82 11.81 -8.09
C GLN A 473 -5.05 11.83 -6.78
N ILE A 474 -4.59 10.67 -6.31
CA ILE A 474 -3.74 10.51 -5.12
C ILE A 474 -2.38 10.02 -5.57
N SER A 475 -1.32 10.74 -5.20
CA SER A 475 0.06 10.38 -5.53
C SER A 475 0.89 10.19 -4.25
N PRO A 476 1.28 8.95 -3.90
CA PRO A 476 2.18 8.71 -2.78
C PRO A 476 3.63 9.02 -3.14
N GLN A 477 4.39 9.55 -2.19
CA GLN A 477 5.82 9.85 -2.29
C GLN A 477 6.54 9.18 -1.10
N ILE A 478 6.77 7.86 -1.21
CA ILE A 478 7.33 7.04 -0.12
C ILE A 478 8.82 6.77 -0.37
N LYS A 479 9.63 6.95 0.68
CA LYS A 479 11.05 6.60 0.75
C LYS A 479 11.23 5.49 1.77
N ALA A 480 11.86 4.40 1.37
CA ALA A 480 12.13 3.27 2.24
C ALA A 480 13.57 2.77 2.03
N GLU A 481 14.27 2.37 3.10
CA GLU A 481 15.57 1.71 2.99
C GLU A 481 15.43 0.22 2.63
N ALA A 482 14.28 -0.39 2.96
CA ALA A 482 13.91 -1.76 2.61
C ALA A 482 12.67 -1.77 1.70
N ASP A 483 12.53 -2.83 0.90
CA ASP A 483 11.38 -2.98 0.00
C ASP A 483 10.06 -3.04 0.79
N ILE A 484 9.03 -2.37 0.28
CA ILE A 484 7.68 -2.43 0.85
C ILE A 484 7.08 -3.81 0.60
N THR A 485 6.51 -4.43 1.64
CA THR A 485 5.86 -5.74 1.53
C THR A 485 4.35 -5.62 1.39
N SER A 486 3.73 -4.69 2.11
CA SER A 486 2.30 -4.42 2.05
C SER A 486 2.00 -2.95 2.25
N TRP A 487 0.90 -2.49 1.66
CA TRP A 487 0.44 -1.12 1.80
C TRP A 487 -1.07 -1.01 1.62
N LYS A 488 -1.63 0.05 2.20
CA LYS A 488 -3.06 0.37 2.18
C LYS A 488 -3.25 1.88 2.23
N ILE A 489 -4.05 2.41 1.31
CA ILE A 489 -4.47 3.82 1.26
C ILE A 489 -5.98 3.86 1.45
N VAL A 490 -6.45 4.63 2.43
CA VAL A 490 -7.88 4.79 2.70
C VAL A 490 -8.26 6.24 2.45
N VAL A 491 -9.07 6.48 1.42
CA VAL A 491 -9.63 7.80 1.10
C VAL A 491 -10.94 7.97 1.87
N ARG A 492 -11.10 9.12 2.53
CA ARG A 492 -12.25 9.43 3.38
C ARG A 492 -12.89 10.76 3.01
N GLY A 493 -14.20 10.86 3.19
CA GLY A 493 -14.95 12.11 3.19
C GLY A 493 -15.29 12.44 4.64
N ASP A 494 -14.66 13.47 5.19
CA ASP A 494 -14.56 13.68 6.63
C ASP A 494 -14.09 12.37 7.32
N ASP A 495 -14.93 11.72 8.14
CA ASP A 495 -14.59 10.44 8.79
C ASP A 495 -15.04 9.19 7.98
N GLU A 496 -15.85 9.37 6.94
CA GLU A 496 -16.50 8.28 6.20
C GLU A 496 -15.59 7.68 5.12
N PRO A 497 -15.36 6.36 5.08
CA PRO A 497 -14.55 5.75 4.03
C PRO A 497 -15.22 5.84 2.64
N LEU A 498 -14.51 6.40 1.66
CA LEU A 498 -14.94 6.48 0.27
C LEU A 498 -14.40 5.33 -0.56
N LYS A 499 -13.09 5.08 -0.44
CA LYS A 499 -12.37 4.07 -1.21
C LYS A 499 -11.14 3.57 -0.47
N THR A 500 -10.85 2.29 -0.60
CA THR A 500 -9.59 1.68 -0.15
C THR A 500 -8.82 1.16 -1.35
N PHE A 501 -7.53 1.50 -1.41
CA PHE A 501 -6.55 0.88 -2.29
C PHE A 501 -5.60 0.07 -1.43
N GLU A 502 -5.25 -1.15 -1.83
CA GLU A 502 -4.32 -1.99 -1.08
C GLU A 502 -3.53 -2.88 -2.04
N GLY A 503 -2.34 -3.29 -1.62
CA GLY A 503 -1.47 -4.10 -2.43
C GLY A 503 -0.24 -4.60 -1.69
N VAL A 504 0.59 -5.34 -2.43
CA VAL A 504 1.86 -5.90 -1.98
C VAL A 504 2.98 -5.42 -2.88
N GLY A 505 4.19 -5.27 -2.34
CA GLY A 505 5.33 -4.78 -3.11
C GLY A 505 5.26 -3.28 -3.41
N ASP A 506 5.68 -2.91 -4.62
CA ASP A 506 5.74 -1.52 -5.08
C ASP A 506 4.39 -0.82 -5.01
N ILE A 507 4.42 0.43 -4.53
CA ILE A 507 3.23 1.30 -4.47
C ILE A 507 3.09 2.01 -5.83
N PRO A 508 1.94 1.91 -6.53
CA PRO A 508 1.66 2.69 -7.72
C PRO A 508 1.88 4.19 -7.51
N ALA A 509 2.45 4.86 -8.53
CA ALA A 509 2.75 6.29 -8.48
C ALA A 509 1.50 7.19 -8.40
N GLN A 510 0.34 6.66 -8.79
CA GLN A 510 -0.92 7.41 -8.82
C GLN A 510 -2.13 6.47 -8.70
N PHE A 511 -3.15 6.94 -7.99
CA PHE A 511 -4.47 6.35 -7.89
C PHE A 511 -5.53 7.36 -8.32
N SER A 512 -6.55 6.90 -9.02
CA SER A 512 -7.67 7.74 -9.46
C SER A 512 -8.96 7.30 -8.78
N LEU A 513 -9.67 8.25 -8.19
CA LEU A 513 -11.02 8.09 -7.67
C LEU A 513 -11.98 8.96 -8.48
N LYS A 514 -12.87 8.34 -9.25
CA LYS A 514 -13.80 9.04 -10.13
C LYS A 514 -14.96 9.64 -9.33
N THR A 515 -15.31 10.90 -9.58
CA THR A 515 -16.32 11.62 -8.78
C THR A 515 -17.74 11.09 -9.05
N ASP A 516 -18.00 10.59 -10.25
CA ASP A 516 -19.25 9.93 -10.64
C ASP A 516 -19.47 8.58 -9.94
N GLU A 517 -18.41 7.80 -9.68
CA GLU A 517 -18.47 6.56 -8.90
C GLU A 517 -18.86 6.79 -7.44
N ILE A 518 -18.45 7.92 -6.84
CA ILE A 518 -18.82 8.29 -5.46
C ILE A 518 -20.24 8.89 -5.42
N GLY A 519 -20.57 9.69 -6.43
CA GLY A 519 -21.80 10.46 -6.52
C GLY A 519 -21.68 11.86 -5.91
N LEU A 520 -22.03 12.90 -6.68
CA LEU A 520 -21.87 14.30 -6.28
C LEU A 520 -22.73 14.69 -5.06
N ASP A 521 -23.89 14.06 -4.86
CA ASP A 521 -24.72 14.29 -3.67
C ASP A 521 -24.00 13.87 -2.39
N ARG A 522 -23.25 12.75 -2.45
CA ARG A 522 -22.45 12.27 -1.32
C ARG A 522 -21.25 13.18 -1.09
N ILE A 523 -20.52 13.52 -2.17
CA ILE A 523 -19.35 14.41 -2.07
C ILE A 523 -19.72 15.78 -1.49
N ALA A 524 -20.80 16.39 -1.97
CA ALA A 524 -21.28 17.69 -1.51
C ALA A 524 -21.72 17.71 -0.02
N GLY A 525 -21.88 16.53 0.60
CA GLY A 525 -22.15 16.39 2.03
C GLY A 525 -20.90 16.50 2.91
N PHE A 526 -19.71 16.31 2.35
CA PHE A 526 -18.44 16.38 3.08
C PHE A 526 -17.90 17.80 3.14
N LYS A 527 -17.12 18.09 4.19
CA LYS A 527 -16.31 19.32 4.25
C LYS A 527 -14.96 19.11 3.59
N THR A 528 -14.38 17.93 3.78
CA THR A 528 -13.05 17.61 3.28
C THR A 528 -12.96 16.17 2.79
N ILE A 529 -12.06 15.94 1.85
CA ILE A 529 -11.60 14.60 1.48
C ILE A 529 -10.15 14.45 1.94
N THR A 530 -9.86 13.34 2.62
CA THR A 530 -8.53 13.02 3.16
C THR A 530 -8.08 11.64 2.70
N ALA A 531 -6.80 11.34 2.86
CA ALA A 531 -6.32 9.98 2.76
C ALA A 531 -5.32 9.64 3.86
N ASP A 532 -5.49 8.43 4.38
CA ASP A 532 -4.56 7.75 5.28
C ASP A 532 -3.73 6.76 4.46
N ILE A 533 -2.48 6.57 4.85
CA ILE A 533 -1.63 5.51 4.30
C ILE A 533 -0.97 4.71 5.42
N GLU A 534 -1.06 3.40 5.27
CA GLU A 534 -0.38 2.39 6.08
C GLU A 534 0.53 1.58 5.13
N ALA A 535 1.79 1.36 5.50
CA ALA A 535 2.68 0.46 4.76
C ALA A 535 3.63 -0.26 5.73
N VAL A 536 4.12 -1.42 5.31
CA VAL A 536 5.10 -2.21 6.07
C VAL A 536 6.22 -2.61 5.12
N ASP A 537 7.47 -2.42 5.54
CA ASP A 537 8.63 -2.88 4.77
C ASP A 537 8.98 -4.35 5.05
N LYS A 538 10.05 -4.86 4.41
CA LYS A 538 10.51 -6.24 4.58
C LYS A 538 11.15 -6.51 5.95
N GLU A 539 11.49 -5.47 6.69
CA GLU A 539 12.05 -5.55 8.03
C GLU A 539 10.96 -5.29 9.11
N ASP A 540 9.68 -5.42 8.74
CA ASP A 540 8.52 -5.15 9.61
C ASP A 540 8.51 -3.73 10.23
N ASN A 541 9.11 -2.75 9.56
CA ASN A 541 8.98 -1.36 9.97
C ASN A 541 7.69 -0.75 9.38
N PRO A 542 6.82 -0.16 10.22
CA PRO A 542 5.58 0.45 9.75
C PRO A 542 5.80 1.90 9.31
N LEU A 543 5.03 2.30 8.29
CA LEU A 543 4.66 3.67 7.99
C LEU A 543 3.17 3.81 8.28
N GLU A 544 2.81 4.76 9.14
CA GLU A 544 1.42 5.15 9.38
C GLU A 544 1.33 6.67 9.29
N MET A 545 0.54 7.16 8.35
CA MET A 545 0.25 8.58 8.24
C MET A 545 -1.25 8.81 8.08
N LYS A 546 -1.81 9.66 8.93
CA LYS A 546 -3.23 10.00 8.95
C LYS A 546 -3.46 11.44 8.54
N GLU A 547 -4.57 11.68 7.85
CA GLU A 547 -5.04 13.03 7.48
C GLU A 547 -3.96 13.90 6.81
N THR A 548 -3.05 13.27 6.06
CA THR A 548 -1.81 13.91 5.60
C THR A 548 -2.03 15.11 4.67
N THR A 549 -3.17 15.14 3.99
CA THR A 549 -3.61 16.26 3.15
C THR A 549 -5.13 16.28 3.10
N MET A 550 -5.70 17.48 3.24
CA MET A 550 -7.14 17.71 3.24
C MET A 550 -7.52 18.49 1.99
N ILE A 551 -8.34 17.89 1.13
CA ILE A 551 -8.95 18.56 -0.01
C ILE A 551 -10.27 19.18 0.47
N PRO A 552 -10.42 20.51 0.52
CA PRO A 552 -11.70 21.14 0.83
C PRO A 552 -12.73 20.84 -0.26
N VAL A 553 -13.95 20.56 0.17
CA VAL A 553 -15.13 20.46 -0.69
C VAL A 553 -15.95 21.73 -0.53
N ASN A 554 -16.03 22.51 -1.60
CA ASN A 554 -16.82 23.73 -1.66
C ASN A 554 -18.12 23.42 -2.39
N PHE A 555 -19.24 23.48 -1.67
CA PHE A 555 -20.56 23.29 -2.26
C PHE A 555 -21.34 24.60 -2.35
N VAL A 556 -21.63 25.04 -3.57
CA VAL A 556 -22.39 26.26 -3.86
C VAL A 556 -23.83 25.90 -4.24
N ARG A 557 -24.77 26.27 -3.39
CA ARG A 557 -26.21 26.06 -3.64
C ARG A 557 -26.80 27.19 -4.46
N ARG A 558 -27.70 26.86 -5.38
CA ARG A 558 -28.38 27.88 -6.21
C ARG A 558 -29.13 28.90 -5.36
N GLU A 559 -29.82 28.44 -4.32
CA GLU A 559 -30.59 29.29 -3.41
C GLU A 559 -29.72 30.33 -2.68
N GLU A 560 -28.47 30.00 -2.36
CA GLU A 560 -27.53 30.91 -1.73
C GLU A 560 -27.08 32.03 -2.68
N LEU A 561 -26.83 31.69 -3.95
CA LEU A 561 -26.52 32.68 -4.99
C LEU A 561 -27.71 33.64 -5.18
N MET A 562 -28.92 33.10 -5.30
CA MET A 562 -30.14 33.91 -5.42
C MET A 562 -30.35 34.83 -4.21
N ALA A 563 -30.11 34.35 -3.00
CA ALA A 563 -30.24 35.14 -1.77
C ALA A 563 -29.21 36.30 -1.71
N LYS A 564 -28.00 36.09 -2.25
CA LYS A 564 -26.95 37.10 -2.36
C LYS A 564 -27.13 38.08 -3.52
N LYS A 565 -28.10 37.81 -4.41
CA LYS A 565 -28.29 38.50 -5.69
C LYS A 565 -27.12 38.35 -6.66
N ASP A 566 -26.42 37.23 -6.53
CA ASP A 566 -25.44 36.78 -7.49
C ASP A 566 -26.16 36.02 -8.62
N GLY A 567 -25.52 35.96 -9.79
CA GLY A 567 -26.04 35.13 -10.86
C GLY A 567 -25.78 33.65 -10.60
N TYR A 568 -26.61 32.79 -11.18
CA TYR A 568 -26.45 31.34 -11.10
C TYR A 568 -26.35 30.72 -12.49
N LYS A 569 -25.62 29.62 -12.60
CA LYS A 569 -25.43 28.95 -13.89
C LYS A 569 -26.71 28.25 -14.34
N VAL A 570 -27.06 28.45 -15.61
CA VAL A 570 -28.16 27.79 -16.30
C VAL A 570 -27.62 27.08 -17.54
N VAL A 571 -28.04 25.83 -17.72
CA VAL A 571 -27.72 25.01 -18.89
C VAL A 571 -29.02 24.61 -19.57
N GLU A 572 -29.23 25.05 -20.81
CA GLU A 572 -30.37 24.61 -21.62
C GLU A 572 -29.92 23.62 -22.69
N LYS A 573 -30.55 22.46 -22.74
CA LYS A 573 -30.26 21.39 -23.70
C LYS A 573 -31.47 21.23 -24.63
N TYR A 574 -31.24 21.39 -25.92
CA TYR A 574 -32.24 21.15 -26.96
C TYR A 574 -31.78 19.98 -27.80
N ALA A 575 -32.59 18.94 -27.92
CA ALA A 575 -32.32 17.88 -28.88
C ALA A 575 -33.25 18.02 -30.09
N LEU A 576 -32.65 18.09 -31.28
CA LEU A 576 -33.42 18.12 -32.53
C LEU A 576 -34.10 16.77 -32.76
N ILE A 577 -35.32 16.82 -33.30
CA ILE A 577 -36.12 15.65 -33.63
C ILE A 577 -35.46 14.92 -34.79
N LEU A 578 -34.96 13.71 -34.52
CA LEU A 578 -34.72 12.62 -35.47
C LEU A 578 -34.27 13.03 -36.89
N PHE A 579 -32.96 13.00 -37.12
CA PHE A 579 -32.47 12.98 -38.49
C PHE A 579 -32.77 11.62 -39.12
N ASP A 580 -33.26 11.62 -40.36
CA ASP A 580 -33.48 10.37 -41.10
C ASP A 580 -32.18 9.58 -41.22
N TYR A 581 -32.32 8.27 -41.39
CA TYR A 581 -31.19 7.40 -41.70
C TYR A 581 -30.42 8.00 -42.89
N ASP A 582 -29.10 8.09 -42.73
CA ASP A 582 -28.19 8.61 -43.75
C ASP A 582 -28.35 10.11 -44.12
N SER A 583 -29.18 10.87 -43.39
CA SER A 583 -29.48 12.27 -43.72
C SER A 583 -28.94 13.28 -42.72
N ALA A 584 -28.58 14.46 -43.22
CA ALA A 584 -28.26 15.67 -42.45
C ALA A 584 -29.26 16.83 -42.71
N GLU A 585 -30.38 16.55 -43.35
CA GLU A 585 -31.39 17.56 -43.68
C GLU A 585 -32.25 17.95 -42.47
N ILE A 586 -32.43 19.25 -42.26
CA ILE A 586 -33.28 19.80 -41.20
C ILE A 586 -34.73 19.90 -41.70
N LYS A 587 -35.57 18.99 -41.22
CA LYS A 587 -37.01 18.94 -41.54
C LYS A 587 -37.79 20.09 -40.91
N SER A 588 -39.02 20.32 -41.41
CA SER A 588 -39.93 21.38 -40.91
C SER A 588 -40.18 21.34 -39.40
N GLN A 589 -40.29 20.15 -38.80
CA GLN A 589 -40.44 20.01 -37.34
C GLN A 589 -39.23 20.54 -36.58
N ASN A 590 -38.02 20.29 -37.09
CA ASN A 590 -36.79 20.83 -36.51
C ASN A 590 -36.65 22.33 -36.72
N LYS A 591 -37.19 22.89 -37.82
CA LYS A 591 -37.21 24.34 -38.02
C LYS A 591 -37.94 25.07 -36.90
N THR A 592 -39.08 24.54 -36.43
CA THR A 592 -39.78 25.11 -35.27
C THR A 592 -38.92 25.10 -33.99
N ILE A 593 -38.13 24.04 -33.78
CA ILE A 593 -37.20 23.99 -32.64
C ILE A 593 -36.05 24.99 -32.83
N MET A 594 -35.51 25.09 -34.04
CA MET A 594 -34.48 26.08 -34.38
C MET A 594 -34.96 27.50 -34.14
N ASP A 595 -36.19 27.86 -34.53
CA ASP A 595 -36.77 29.18 -34.28
C ASP A 595 -36.87 29.49 -32.79
N ARG A 596 -37.22 28.48 -31.96
CA ARG A 596 -37.24 28.62 -30.49
C ARG A 596 -35.84 28.83 -29.93
N ILE A 597 -34.85 28.08 -30.41
CA ILE A 597 -33.44 28.23 -30.02
C ILE A 597 -32.95 29.64 -30.40
N ILE A 598 -33.19 30.10 -31.63
CA ILE A 598 -32.79 31.44 -32.11
C ILE A 598 -33.43 32.54 -31.25
N LYS A 599 -34.74 32.43 -30.98
CA LYS A 599 -35.44 33.37 -30.08
C LYS A 599 -34.83 33.36 -28.69
N ARG A 600 -34.47 32.18 -28.17
CA ARG A 600 -33.86 32.05 -26.84
C ARG A 600 -32.46 32.65 -26.79
N LEU A 601 -31.61 32.37 -27.77
CA LEU A 601 -30.27 32.92 -27.87
C LEU A 601 -30.27 34.45 -27.89
N ASN A 602 -31.23 35.07 -28.58
CA ASN A 602 -31.41 36.53 -28.54
C ASN A 602 -31.82 37.07 -27.14
N ALA A 603 -32.48 36.25 -26.32
CA ALA A 603 -32.84 36.61 -24.94
C ALA A 603 -31.69 36.37 -23.94
N VAL A 604 -30.69 35.55 -24.29
CA VAL A 604 -29.50 35.28 -23.47
C VAL A 604 -28.21 35.56 -24.26
N PRO A 605 -27.94 36.83 -24.61
CA PRO A 605 -26.90 37.20 -25.59
C PRO A 605 -25.47 36.88 -25.14
N ASN A 606 -25.25 36.64 -23.84
CA ASN A 606 -23.95 36.27 -23.27
C ASN A 606 -23.80 34.74 -23.08
N SER A 607 -24.65 33.94 -23.72
CA SER A 607 -24.57 32.49 -23.64
C SER A 607 -23.46 31.92 -24.52
N SER A 608 -22.80 30.87 -24.02
CA SER A 608 -21.96 30.01 -24.86
C SER A 608 -22.83 28.91 -25.49
N VAL A 609 -22.55 28.55 -26.74
CA VAL A 609 -23.38 27.60 -27.49
C VAL A 609 -22.52 26.45 -28.01
N LYS A 610 -22.89 25.22 -27.64
CA LYS A 610 -22.27 24.00 -28.14
C LYS A 610 -23.28 23.16 -28.93
N VAL A 611 -22.94 22.82 -30.16
CA VAL A 611 -23.74 21.95 -31.05
C VAL A 611 -23.03 20.61 -31.22
N THR A 612 -23.61 19.54 -30.71
CA THR A 612 -23.01 18.19 -30.78
C THR A 612 -23.85 17.29 -31.66
N GLY A 613 -23.23 16.71 -32.69
CA GLY A 613 -23.87 15.74 -33.58
C GLY A 613 -23.63 14.32 -33.11
N HIS A 614 -24.67 13.50 -33.12
CA HIS A 614 -24.63 12.10 -32.71
C HIS A 614 -25.10 11.17 -33.84
N THR A 615 -24.64 9.93 -33.80
CA THR A 615 -25.19 8.81 -34.60
C THR A 615 -25.49 7.62 -33.71
N ASP A 616 -26.26 6.67 -34.23
CA ASP A 616 -26.26 5.32 -33.68
C ASP A 616 -24.98 4.57 -34.11
N ASP A 617 -24.91 3.29 -33.77
CA ASP A 617 -23.79 2.38 -34.08
C ASP A 617 -23.98 1.62 -35.40
N ILE A 618 -24.99 1.95 -36.22
CA ILE A 618 -25.22 1.28 -37.50
C ILE A 618 -24.34 1.94 -38.57
N GLY A 619 -23.51 1.15 -39.25
CA GLY A 619 -22.59 1.63 -40.29
C GLY A 619 -21.12 1.61 -39.86
N SER A 620 -20.22 2.11 -40.70
CA SER A 620 -18.80 2.22 -40.33
C SER A 620 -18.57 3.43 -39.43
N VAL A 621 -17.61 3.31 -38.51
CA VAL A 621 -17.24 4.36 -37.56
C VAL A 621 -16.88 5.67 -38.27
N ASP A 622 -16.00 5.60 -39.29
CA ASP A 622 -15.57 6.78 -40.06
C ASP A 622 -16.74 7.47 -40.75
N TYR A 623 -17.68 6.68 -41.27
CA TYR A 623 -18.87 7.22 -41.91
C TYR A 623 -19.75 7.99 -40.91
N ASN A 624 -19.95 7.40 -39.74
CA ASN A 624 -20.77 7.97 -38.67
C ASN A 624 -20.13 9.21 -38.02
N MET A 625 -18.80 9.25 -37.92
CA MET A 625 -18.07 10.47 -37.57
C MET A 625 -18.34 11.59 -38.58
N GLY A 626 -18.22 11.30 -39.89
CA GLY A 626 -18.53 12.27 -40.93
C GLY A 626 -20.00 12.71 -40.95
N LEU A 627 -20.94 11.79 -40.70
CA LEU A 627 -22.38 12.08 -40.70
C LEU A 627 -22.79 12.97 -39.51
N SER A 628 -22.31 12.65 -38.30
CA SER A 628 -22.56 13.48 -37.12
C SER A 628 -22.01 14.90 -37.28
N ASP A 629 -20.82 15.06 -37.87
CA ASP A 629 -20.23 16.36 -38.13
C ASP A 629 -21.06 17.18 -39.14
N ARG A 630 -21.50 16.54 -40.24
CA ARG A 630 -22.39 17.18 -41.22
C ARG A 630 -23.71 17.64 -40.60
N ARG A 631 -24.31 16.82 -39.72
CA ARG A 631 -25.55 17.17 -39.00
C ARG A 631 -25.35 18.37 -38.08
N ALA A 632 -24.27 18.38 -37.29
CA ALA A 632 -23.94 19.50 -36.41
C ALA A 632 -23.69 20.79 -37.21
N ASN A 633 -22.92 20.69 -38.31
CA ASN A 633 -22.65 21.82 -39.20
C ASN A 633 -23.92 22.37 -39.87
N ALA A 634 -24.88 21.51 -40.26
CA ALA A 634 -26.16 21.95 -40.79
C ALA A 634 -26.91 22.85 -39.79
N VAL A 635 -26.94 22.45 -38.51
CA VAL A 635 -27.55 23.24 -37.43
C VAL A 635 -26.84 24.56 -37.21
N VAL A 636 -25.50 24.55 -37.19
CA VAL A 636 -24.70 25.79 -37.06
C VAL A 636 -24.97 26.74 -38.22
N LYS A 637 -25.06 26.26 -39.46
CA LYS A 637 -25.38 27.11 -40.62
C LYS A 637 -26.70 27.82 -40.45
N GLU A 638 -27.75 27.12 -40.01
CA GLU A 638 -29.04 27.74 -39.71
C GLU A 638 -28.94 28.80 -38.60
N LEU A 639 -28.17 28.54 -37.53
CA LEU A 639 -27.95 29.53 -36.47
C LEU A 639 -27.18 30.77 -36.98
N LEU A 640 -26.16 30.58 -37.83
CA LEU A 640 -25.35 31.69 -38.34
C LEU A 640 -26.10 32.56 -39.36
N TYR A 641 -27.12 32.01 -40.04
CA TYR A 641 -28.02 32.79 -40.90
C TYR A 641 -28.96 33.69 -40.09
N ALA A 642 -29.25 33.37 -38.84
CA ALA A 642 -30.01 34.25 -37.96
C ALA A 642 -29.18 35.45 -37.50
N ASP A 643 -29.84 36.55 -37.13
CA ASP A 643 -29.17 37.70 -36.51
C ASP A 643 -28.98 37.43 -35.02
N LEU A 644 -27.76 37.04 -34.65
CA LEU A 644 -27.39 36.52 -33.33
C LEU A 644 -26.15 37.27 -32.82
N PRO A 645 -26.10 37.66 -31.53
CA PRO A 645 -24.99 38.43 -30.98
C PRO A 645 -23.72 37.60 -30.72
N MET A 646 -23.86 36.31 -30.40
CA MET A 646 -22.77 35.41 -29.99
C MET A 646 -22.32 34.45 -31.10
N LYS A 647 -22.35 34.89 -32.38
CA LYS A 647 -21.98 34.03 -33.53
C LYS A 647 -20.57 33.43 -33.41
N ASP A 648 -19.62 34.21 -32.91
CA ASP A 648 -18.21 33.80 -32.78
C ASP A 648 -17.97 32.78 -31.65
N ASP A 649 -18.93 32.65 -30.73
CA ASP A 649 -18.90 31.75 -29.56
C ASP A 649 -19.69 30.45 -29.79
N ILE A 650 -20.27 30.25 -30.99
CA ILE A 650 -20.88 28.98 -31.37
C ILE A 650 -19.77 27.97 -31.72
N ARG A 651 -19.76 26.84 -31.02
CA ARG A 651 -18.85 25.71 -31.27
C ARG A 651 -19.64 24.48 -31.67
N TYR A 652 -19.07 23.64 -32.53
CA TYR A 652 -19.70 22.37 -32.90
C TYR A 652 -18.71 21.24 -33.08
N SER A 653 -19.21 20.00 -32.93
CA SER A 653 -18.44 18.78 -33.16
C SER A 653 -19.36 17.60 -33.47
N GLY A 654 -18.98 16.77 -34.45
CA GLY A 654 -19.53 15.42 -34.60
C GLY A 654 -18.75 14.41 -33.75
N ILE A 655 -19.44 13.60 -32.94
CA ILE A 655 -18.81 12.59 -32.08
C ILE A 655 -19.12 11.15 -32.50
N GLY A 656 -19.86 10.97 -33.61
CA GLY A 656 -20.25 9.68 -34.14
C GLY A 656 -20.91 8.79 -33.08
N PRO A 657 -20.54 7.49 -33.02
CA PRO A 657 -21.11 6.53 -32.07
C PRO A 657 -20.34 6.42 -30.73
N PHE A 658 -19.29 7.20 -30.49
CA PHE A 658 -18.34 6.97 -29.38
C PHE A 658 -18.85 7.39 -27.99
N ALA A 659 -19.85 8.28 -27.93
CA ALA A 659 -20.52 8.67 -26.69
C ALA A 659 -22.04 8.64 -26.93
N PRO A 660 -22.63 7.44 -27.00
CA PRO A 660 -24.06 7.31 -27.24
C PRO A 660 -24.82 7.87 -26.05
N LEU A 661 -25.87 8.66 -26.32
CA LEU A 661 -26.72 9.21 -25.28
C LEU A 661 -27.57 8.11 -24.62
N TYR A 662 -27.89 7.07 -25.37
CA TYR A 662 -28.75 5.94 -24.97
C TYR A 662 -28.24 4.61 -25.54
N ASP A 663 -28.72 3.48 -25.00
CA ASP A 663 -28.29 2.14 -25.44
C ASP A 663 -28.70 1.86 -26.89
N ASN A 664 -27.71 1.63 -27.77
CA ASN A 664 -27.92 1.29 -29.17
C ASN A 664 -28.51 -0.11 -29.40
N LYS A 665 -28.61 -0.96 -28.37
CA LYS A 665 -29.29 -2.26 -28.51
C LYS A 665 -30.80 -2.11 -28.69
N ALA A 666 -31.39 -1.06 -28.10
CA ALA A 666 -32.82 -0.79 -28.22
C ALA A 666 -33.15 0.11 -29.43
N PRO A 667 -34.25 -0.13 -30.17
CA PRO A 667 -34.62 0.69 -31.31
C PRO A 667 -34.93 2.15 -30.93
N GLU A 668 -35.52 2.37 -29.75
CA GLU A 668 -35.74 3.72 -29.21
C GLU A 668 -34.42 4.44 -28.86
N GLY A 669 -33.41 3.72 -28.37
CA GLY A 669 -32.09 4.28 -28.06
C GLY A 669 -31.36 4.72 -29.33
N ARG A 670 -31.37 3.87 -30.37
CA ARG A 670 -30.83 4.23 -31.69
C ARG A 670 -31.53 5.44 -32.28
N ALA A 671 -32.86 5.48 -32.22
CA ALA A 671 -33.62 6.64 -32.69
C ALA A 671 -33.20 7.92 -31.96
N LEU A 672 -33.10 7.89 -30.63
CA LEU A 672 -32.66 9.05 -29.83
C LEU A 672 -31.19 9.43 -30.04
N ASN A 673 -30.33 8.49 -30.42
CA ASN A 673 -28.92 8.76 -30.75
C ASN A 673 -28.76 9.40 -32.15
N ARG A 674 -29.74 9.29 -33.05
CA ARG A 674 -29.76 9.99 -34.35
C ARG A 674 -30.20 11.45 -34.18
N THR A 675 -29.46 12.22 -33.40
CA THR A 675 -29.84 13.59 -33.02
C THR A 675 -28.67 14.58 -33.13
N VAL A 676 -29.02 15.87 -33.03
CA VAL A 676 -28.07 16.95 -32.74
C VAL A 676 -28.56 17.63 -31.47
N THR A 677 -27.66 17.79 -30.50
CA THR A 677 -27.94 18.49 -29.25
C THR A 677 -27.33 19.89 -29.31
N VAL A 678 -28.14 20.91 -29.02
CA VAL A 678 -27.71 22.29 -28.86
C VAL A 678 -27.75 22.61 -27.37
N THR A 679 -26.59 22.90 -26.79
CA THR A 679 -26.44 23.25 -25.38
C THR A 679 -26.09 24.73 -25.26
N LEU A 680 -26.87 25.46 -24.46
CA LEU A 680 -26.64 26.85 -24.11
C LEU A 680 -26.20 26.89 -22.65
N GLU A 681 -25.10 27.57 -22.36
CA GLU A 681 -24.68 27.84 -20.98
C GLU A 681 -24.57 29.34 -20.75
N TYR A 682 -25.21 29.84 -19.69
CA TYR A 682 -25.16 31.26 -19.31
C TYR A 682 -25.38 31.44 -17.80
N GLU A 683 -25.09 32.63 -17.31
CA GLU A 683 -25.37 33.06 -15.95
C GLU A 683 -26.69 33.85 -15.92
N ASP A 684 -27.67 33.41 -15.14
CA ASP A 684 -28.94 34.11 -14.95
C ASP A 684 -28.86 35.04 -13.74
N LYS A 685 -29.09 36.34 -13.96
CA LYS A 685 -29.10 37.40 -12.95
C LYS A 685 -30.50 37.99 -12.73
N SER A 686 -31.52 37.36 -13.30
CA SER A 686 -32.89 37.83 -13.14
C SER A 686 -33.35 37.59 -11.69
N LEU A 687 -33.64 38.70 -11.02
CA LEU A 687 -34.28 38.77 -9.71
C LEU A 687 -35.48 39.71 -9.80
#